data_AF-G0PJ50-F1
#
_entry.id   AF-G0PJ50-F1
#
_cell.length_a   1.000
_cell.length_b   1.000
_cell.length_c   1.000
_cell.angle_alpha   90.00
_cell.angle_beta   90.00
_cell.angle_gamma   90.00
#
_symmetry.space_group_name_H-M   'P 1'
#
loop_
_entity.id
_entity.type
_entity.pdbx_description
1 polymer ?
#
loop_
_entity_poly.entity_id
_entity_poly.type
_entity_poly.pdbx_seq_one_letter_code
_entity_poly.pdbx_strand_id
1 'polypeptide(L)'
;MNWQKQRQHVLDRLAFVPGGTDREGNALLVVSTSQVQECSYENLVSLLALLSDTLPPSTLFTVLLDTRHIHLKQLKFYLRACQQALYKKVRQVLIIQPEKFLDQQKINFDLIVSGYTLKTVLISMHKLSKFVDVNQLPEQFGGTLGYDPDAWLSKRIEVKKWQQYLAEIDADSSKHNPDDDQRLEEFVSKLQSTKRVEDEYSASLLKRSISEVKLKEEENSKEGLIKDHTAGVSDFLDWIEGSGEKWLNSLCQVADNVDEAESLVKQHEELTYKTKEIEEQSHQLAEMATRLMAACPQVAIVLQKTREQIRDVAEHFAYRVEAQTQFAVSNKTFREKVGEFIKKSDQMLEKVCAEDGNSVKTIEELTSTKKELDDLVNSMNVSFESAMDAGEETVAKARQYAEVLPTEEFVSHIASSLTYISQRQNRHNELASVKRLEQQQHIQLMTTYGDCDQAIKWLGELKETLHKEYSLSDIDEDAVRHLRTDRQNLDRTAISTYQYGKQLLSMAKNSERSSNKEGSSEERKEKLEAAWKELDLAIQNNEQRLKVVESFMATHRQMMDRVSEIERSLRERLRVSGKLNSITMSTDRKRLRNDIEELSNIGKMLSAQINADHTTTPQDRQTAIKQISDKIDEVMTAQRRMESLIGEEEEAGSSSSGKEEKTTPRKSRPLSKVPEEEGGDLSPVFPRAVRLLETNEGIAPAIRLSKNESYL
;
A
#
# COMPACT_ATOMS: atom_id res chain seq x y z
N MET A 1 -37.42 27.96 77.01
CA MET A 1 -37.80 27.56 78.39
C MET A 1 -37.95 26.04 78.45
N ASN A 2 -37.92 25.43 79.64
CA ASN A 2 -37.96 23.97 79.82
C ASN A 2 -39.24 23.53 80.56
N TRP A 3 -40.01 22.62 79.96
CA TRP A 3 -41.23 22.03 80.55
C TRP A 3 -40.97 21.32 81.88
N GLN A 4 -39.77 20.78 82.11
CA GLN A 4 -39.41 20.13 83.39
C GLN A 4 -39.54 21.09 84.58
N LYS A 5 -39.17 22.38 84.45
CA LYS A 5 -39.27 23.37 85.53
C LYS A 5 -40.72 23.76 85.84
N GLN A 6 -41.62 23.69 84.85
CA GLN A 6 -43.02 24.06 84.99
C GLN A 6 -43.97 22.85 85.11
N ARG A 7 -43.45 21.61 85.10
CA ARG A 7 -44.23 20.37 85.09
C ARG A 7 -45.28 20.35 86.19
N GLN A 8 -44.86 20.54 87.45
CA GLN A 8 -45.76 20.43 88.60
C GLN A 8 -46.93 21.42 88.48
N HIS A 9 -46.66 22.69 88.18
CA HIS A 9 -47.69 23.72 88.02
C HIS A 9 -48.68 23.46 86.87
N VAL A 10 -48.31 22.71 85.83
CA VAL A 10 -49.24 22.25 84.78
C VAL A 10 -50.13 21.12 85.29
N LEU A 11 -49.56 20.13 86.01
CA LEU A 11 -50.30 19.01 86.60
C LEU A 11 -51.28 19.48 87.69
N ASP A 12 -50.86 20.44 88.50
CA ASP A 12 -51.67 21.14 89.52
C ASP A 12 -52.80 22.00 88.91
N ARG A 13 -52.83 22.13 87.57
CA ARG A 13 -53.77 22.95 86.80
C ARG A 13 -53.74 24.45 87.13
N LEU A 14 -52.63 24.97 87.68
CA LEU A 14 -52.48 26.37 88.08
C LEU A 14 -52.78 27.33 86.92
N ALA A 15 -52.22 27.04 85.74
CA ALA A 15 -52.67 27.60 84.48
C ALA A 15 -52.52 26.56 83.37
N PHE A 16 -53.42 26.59 82.38
CA PHE A 16 -53.40 25.65 81.26
C PHE A 16 -54.13 26.19 80.02
N VAL A 17 -53.75 25.68 78.85
CA VAL A 17 -54.50 25.84 77.60
C VAL A 17 -55.31 24.55 77.41
N PRO A 18 -56.66 24.57 77.51
CA PRO A 18 -57.46 23.37 77.29
C PRO A 18 -57.55 22.96 75.81
N GLY A 19 -57.29 23.92 74.91
CA GLY A 19 -57.24 23.73 73.46
C GLY A 19 -58.51 24.08 72.69
N GLY A 20 -59.50 24.67 73.37
CA GLY A 20 -60.68 25.26 72.73
C GLY A 20 -60.61 26.78 72.56
N THR A 21 -61.59 27.37 71.88
CA THR A 21 -61.73 28.82 71.65
C THR A 21 -62.96 29.43 72.32
N ASP A 22 -62.98 30.75 72.47
CA ASP A 22 -64.21 31.50 72.63
C ASP A 22 -64.98 31.65 71.30
N ARG A 23 -66.18 32.25 71.36
CA ARG A 23 -67.07 32.49 70.20
C ARG A 23 -66.57 33.51 69.19
N GLU A 24 -65.51 34.24 69.51
CA GLU A 24 -64.82 35.15 68.59
C GLU A 24 -63.55 34.49 67.99
N GLY A 25 -63.28 33.22 68.31
CA GLY A 25 -62.12 32.46 67.82
C GLY A 25 -60.83 32.67 68.62
N ASN A 26 -60.87 33.39 69.76
CA ASN A 26 -59.70 33.59 70.61
C ASN A 26 -59.42 32.32 71.40
N ALA A 27 -58.14 31.94 71.55
CA ALA A 27 -57.78 30.73 72.30
C ALA A 27 -58.12 30.87 73.80
N LEU A 28 -58.60 29.80 74.42
CA LEU A 28 -58.81 29.79 75.86
C LEU A 28 -57.49 29.57 76.60
N LEU A 29 -57.26 30.36 77.65
CA LEU A 29 -56.25 30.09 78.66
C LEU A 29 -56.90 30.14 80.03
N VAL A 30 -56.85 29.05 80.78
CA VAL A 30 -57.38 28.96 82.13
C VAL A 30 -56.29 29.32 83.13
N VAL A 31 -56.64 30.10 84.15
CA VAL A 31 -55.85 30.30 85.36
C VAL A 31 -56.72 29.88 86.53
N SER A 32 -56.33 28.79 87.20
CA SER A 32 -57.04 28.24 88.35
C SER A 32 -56.51 28.82 89.65
N THR A 33 -57.40 29.24 90.53
CA THR A 33 -57.05 29.56 91.92
C THR A 33 -57.56 28.51 92.90
N SER A 34 -57.64 27.23 92.52
CA SER A 34 -57.94 26.14 93.46
C SER A 34 -56.72 25.73 94.32
N GLN A 35 -55.49 25.97 93.86
CA GLN A 35 -54.25 25.63 94.56
C GLN A 35 -53.43 26.90 94.86
N VAL A 36 -53.88 27.68 95.84
CA VAL A 36 -53.52 29.11 95.98
C VAL A 36 -52.13 29.37 96.56
N GLN A 37 -51.60 28.48 97.41
CA GLN A 37 -50.68 28.92 98.47
C GLN A 37 -49.17 28.92 98.14
N GLU A 38 -48.71 28.27 97.06
CA GLU A 38 -47.26 27.95 96.90
C GLU A 38 -46.58 28.43 95.60
N CYS A 39 -47.27 29.03 94.63
CA CYS A 39 -46.63 29.48 93.39
C CYS A 39 -46.10 30.92 93.45
N SER A 40 -44.82 31.12 93.08
CA SER A 40 -44.21 32.44 92.98
C SER A 40 -44.69 33.22 91.76
N TYR A 41 -44.63 34.56 91.83
CA TYR A 41 -45.01 35.44 90.72
C TYR A 41 -44.23 35.13 89.43
N GLU A 42 -42.92 34.88 89.56
CA GLU A 42 -42.04 34.54 88.44
C GLU A 42 -42.39 33.20 87.79
N ASN A 43 -42.75 32.18 88.59
CA ASN A 43 -43.18 30.89 88.05
C ASN A 43 -44.51 31.02 87.32
N LEU A 44 -45.50 31.74 87.88
CA LEU A 44 -46.77 31.99 87.19
C LEU A 44 -46.57 32.76 85.88
N VAL A 45 -45.77 33.84 85.87
CA VAL A 45 -45.46 34.59 84.64
C VAL A 45 -44.72 33.72 83.62
N SER A 46 -43.76 32.89 84.06
CA SER A 46 -43.03 31.96 83.19
C SER A 46 -43.95 30.87 82.61
N LEU A 47 -44.88 30.32 83.40
CA LEU A 47 -45.87 29.35 82.95
C LEU A 47 -46.81 29.97 81.92
N LEU A 48 -47.35 31.16 82.19
CA LEU A 48 -48.24 31.86 81.27
C LEU A 48 -47.55 32.21 79.93
N ALA A 49 -46.27 32.60 79.96
CA ALA A 49 -45.48 32.80 78.75
C ALA A 49 -45.27 31.48 77.98
N LEU A 50 -44.85 30.42 78.68
CA LEU A 50 -44.63 29.09 78.09
C LEU A 50 -45.91 28.47 77.51
N LEU A 51 -47.08 28.74 78.11
CA LEU A 51 -48.41 28.40 77.58
C LEU A 51 -48.80 29.26 76.37
N SER A 52 -48.34 30.51 76.30
CA SER A 52 -48.54 31.36 75.13
C SER A 52 -47.69 30.93 73.93
N ASP A 53 -46.52 30.35 74.20
CA ASP A 53 -45.57 29.87 73.19
C ASP A 53 -45.96 28.52 72.55
N THR A 54 -47.02 27.85 73.03
CA THR A 54 -47.60 26.67 72.34
C THR A 54 -48.56 27.05 71.22
N LEU A 55 -48.74 28.33 70.94
CA LEU A 55 -49.70 28.90 69.99
C LEU A 55 -49.01 29.97 69.13
N PRO A 56 -49.58 30.35 67.97
CA PRO A 56 -49.05 31.41 67.12
C PRO A 56 -48.77 32.71 67.90
N PRO A 57 -47.69 33.46 67.57
CA PRO A 57 -47.44 34.79 68.17
C PRO A 57 -48.57 35.79 67.97
N SER A 58 -49.40 35.61 66.93
CA SER A 58 -50.60 36.38 66.60
C SER A 58 -51.87 35.96 67.37
N THR A 59 -51.85 34.84 68.12
CA THR A 59 -53.02 34.36 68.84
C THR A 59 -53.39 35.29 69.99
N LEU A 60 -54.66 35.73 69.97
CA LEU A 60 -55.30 36.38 71.09
C LEU A 60 -55.95 35.35 72.02
N PHE A 61 -55.95 35.66 73.32
CA PHE A 61 -56.46 34.81 74.39
C PHE A 61 -57.68 35.41 75.07
N THR A 62 -58.70 34.57 75.30
CA THR A 62 -59.72 34.82 76.32
C THR A 62 -59.33 34.06 77.58
N VAL A 63 -58.95 34.79 78.61
CA VAL A 63 -58.41 34.22 79.85
C VAL A 63 -59.55 33.91 80.81
N LEU A 64 -59.76 32.64 81.14
CA LEU A 64 -60.70 32.19 82.16
C LEU A 64 -60.00 32.19 83.52
N LEU A 65 -60.27 33.19 84.35
CA LEU A 65 -59.71 33.30 85.69
C LEU A 65 -60.72 32.79 86.73
N ASP A 66 -60.49 31.59 87.24
CA ASP A 66 -61.37 30.94 88.22
C ASP A 66 -61.08 31.44 89.63
N THR A 67 -61.90 32.33 90.17
CA THR A 67 -61.67 32.94 91.50
C THR A 67 -62.51 32.34 92.62
N ARG A 68 -63.16 31.18 92.40
CA ARG A 68 -64.10 30.56 93.36
C ARG A 68 -63.53 30.35 94.76
N HIS A 69 -62.23 30.12 94.87
CA HIS A 69 -61.55 29.75 96.12
C HIS A 69 -60.59 30.83 96.67
N ILE A 70 -60.63 32.08 96.15
CA ILE A 70 -59.78 33.19 96.65
C ILE A 70 -60.56 34.38 97.19
N HIS A 71 -59.90 35.16 98.04
CA HIS A 71 -60.35 36.51 98.40
C HIS A 71 -60.00 37.51 97.29
N LEU A 72 -60.92 38.44 96.99
CA LEU A 72 -60.73 39.47 95.94
C LEU A 72 -59.40 40.26 96.02
N LYS A 73 -58.79 40.41 97.20
CA LYS A 73 -57.48 41.06 97.33
C LYS A 73 -56.37 40.35 96.53
N GLN A 74 -56.46 39.03 96.35
CA GLN A 74 -55.49 38.22 95.60
C GLN A 74 -55.67 38.33 94.07
N LEU A 75 -56.83 38.80 93.58
CA LEU A 75 -57.10 39.01 92.15
C LEU A 75 -56.01 39.83 91.44
N LYS A 76 -55.42 40.81 92.15
CA LYS A 76 -54.34 41.67 91.65
C LYS A 76 -53.09 40.90 91.21
N PHE A 77 -52.77 39.79 91.86
CA PHE A 77 -51.61 38.95 91.55
C PHE A 77 -51.77 38.31 90.17
N TYR A 78 -52.87 37.59 89.97
CA TYR A 78 -53.17 36.90 88.71
C TYR A 78 -53.39 37.87 87.55
N LEU A 79 -54.15 38.97 87.74
CA LEU A 79 -54.33 39.97 86.67
C LEU A 79 -53.01 40.62 86.25
N ARG A 80 -52.10 40.90 87.20
CA ARG A 80 -50.77 41.44 86.88
C ARG A 80 -49.89 40.41 86.17
N ALA A 81 -49.97 39.13 86.55
CA ALA A 81 -49.24 38.06 85.88
C ALA A 81 -49.72 37.89 84.43
N CYS A 82 -51.04 37.86 84.20
CA CYS A 82 -51.63 37.82 82.86
C CYS A 82 -51.24 39.05 82.01
N GLN A 83 -51.31 40.27 82.56
CA GLN A 83 -50.96 41.48 81.82
C GLN A 83 -49.46 41.53 81.43
N GLN A 84 -48.58 40.94 82.24
CA GLN A 84 -47.14 40.86 81.96
C GLN A 84 -46.80 39.73 80.97
N ALA A 85 -47.29 38.52 81.21
CA ALA A 85 -46.94 37.34 80.40
C ALA A 85 -47.64 37.32 79.03
N LEU A 86 -48.88 37.83 78.96
CA LEU A 86 -49.73 37.83 77.76
C LEU A 86 -49.87 39.26 77.20
N TYR A 87 -48.81 40.08 77.32
CA TYR A 87 -48.82 41.48 76.89
C TYR A 87 -49.25 41.61 75.42
N LYS A 88 -50.25 42.47 75.16
CA LYS A 88 -50.98 42.62 73.88
C LYS A 88 -51.68 41.36 73.32
N LYS A 89 -51.51 40.18 73.92
CA LYS A 89 -52.18 38.93 73.50
C LYS A 89 -53.50 38.65 74.22
N VAL A 90 -53.94 39.44 75.21
CA VAL A 90 -55.25 39.23 75.88
C VAL A 90 -56.36 39.99 75.15
N ARG A 91 -57.36 39.27 74.64
CA ARG A 91 -58.64 39.83 74.14
C ARG A 91 -59.53 40.30 75.29
N GLN A 92 -59.69 39.44 76.30
CA GLN A 92 -60.48 39.69 77.50
C GLN A 92 -60.12 38.70 78.63
N VAL A 93 -60.48 39.06 79.86
CA VAL A 93 -60.41 38.16 81.04
C VAL A 93 -61.83 37.94 81.57
N LEU A 94 -62.31 36.71 81.53
CA LEU A 94 -63.57 36.31 82.15
C LEU A 94 -63.28 35.83 83.57
N ILE A 95 -63.72 36.60 84.56
CA ILE A 95 -63.43 36.37 85.97
C ILE A 95 -64.62 35.67 86.60
N ILE A 96 -64.46 34.40 86.96
CA ILE A 96 -65.53 33.57 87.53
C ILE A 96 -65.79 34.03 88.97
N GLN A 97 -67.03 34.41 89.25
CA GLN A 97 -67.44 34.96 90.56
C GLN A 97 -67.07 34.03 91.74
N PRO A 98 -66.51 34.57 92.83
CA PRO A 98 -66.33 33.85 94.10
C PRO A 98 -67.64 33.31 94.65
N GLU A 99 -67.57 32.23 95.44
CA GLU A 99 -68.73 31.77 96.18
C GLU A 99 -69.19 32.81 97.22
N LYS A 100 -70.51 32.96 97.38
CA LYS A 100 -71.14 33.92 98.32
C LYS A 100 -70.78 35.39 98.05
N PHE A 101 -70.65 35.76 96.77
CA PHE A 101 -70.41 37.13 96.33
C PHE A 101 -71.54 38.10 96.76
N LEU A 102 -71.18 39.17 97.48
CA LEU A 102 -72.11 40.22 97.95
C LEU A 102 -71.92 41.51 97.15
N ASP A 103 -72.96 42.34 96.98
CA ASP A 103 -72.88 43.57 96.16
C ASP A 103 -71.79 44.56 96.63
N GLN A 104 -71.47 44.62 97.92
CA GLN A 104 -70.34 45.42 98.43
C GLN A 104 -68.96 44.95 97.89
N GLN A 105 -68.85 43.68 97.49
CA GLN A 105 -67.64 43.15 96.86
C GLN A 105 -67.55 43.54 95.37
N LYS A 106 -68.67 43.91 94.73
CA LYS A 106 -68.70 44.41 93.35
C LYS A 106 -67.99 45.76 93.20
N ILE A 107 -68.27 46.70 94.10
CA ILE A 107 -67.58 48.00 94.13
C ILE A 107 -66.06 47.82 94.31
N ASN A 108 -65.65 46.89 95.18
CA ASN A 108 -64.25 46.53 95.38
C ASN A 108 -63.62 45.86 94.14
N PHE A 109 -64.38 45.03 93.41
CA PHE A 109 -63.97 44.43 92.15
C PHE A 109 -63.74 45.49 91.07
N ASP A 110 -64.69 46.40 90.86
CA ASP A 110 -64.62 47.46 89.84
C ASP A 110 -63.40 48.38 90.10
N LEU A 111 -63.16 48.75 91.36
CA LEU A 111 -61.95 49.45 91.81
C LEU A 111 -60.66 48.68 91.51
N ILE A 112 -60.62 47.37 91.76
CA ILE A 112 -59.44 46.53 91.47
C ILE A 112 -59.17 46.45 89.96
N VAL A 113 -60.21 46.26 89.15
CA VAL A 113 -60.11 46.13 87.69
C VAL A 113 -59.67 47.43 87.03
N SER A 114 -60.13 48.59 87.53
CA SER A 114 -59.81 49.90 86.95
C SER A 114 -58.32 50.23 86.83
N GLY A 115 -57.46 49.54 87.59
CA GLY A 115 -55.99 49.67 87.54
C GLY A 115 -55.28 48.83 86.46
N TYR A 116 -56.02 48.14 85.58
CA TYR A 116 -55.46 47.26 84.54
C TYR A 116 -55.94 47.66 83.14
N THR A 117 -55.10 47.46 82.13
CA THR A 117 -55.45 47.75 80.72
C THR A 117 -56.19 46.60 80.04
N LEU A 118 -56.59 45.57 80.79
CA LEU A 118 -57.27 44.38 80.30
C LEU A 118 -58.79 44.58 80.34
N LYS A 119 -59.49 44.28 79.23
CA LYS A 119 -60.95 44.14 79.23
C LYS A 119 -61.34 42.97 80.12
N THR A 120 -61.86 43.20 81.33
CA THR A 120 -62.34 42.12 82.21
C THR A 120 -63.86 42.09 82.29
N VAL A 121 -64.42 40.90 82.56
CA VAL A 121 -65.87 40.69 82.74
C VAL A 121 -66.09 39.77 83.93
N LEU A 122 -66.79 40.24 84.96
CA LEU A 122 -67.22 39.42 86.09
C LEU A 122 -68.41 38.55 85.69
N ILE A 123 -68.32 37.23 85.88
CA ILE A 123 -69.30 36.28 85.36
C ILE A 123 -69.57 35.09 86.29
N SER A 124 -70.83 34.67 86.41
CA SER A 124 -71.20 33.41 87.07
C SER A 124 -70.94 32.22 86.14
N MET A 125 -70.54 31.05 86.65
CA MET A 125 -70.26 29.85 85.84
C MET A 125 -71.34 29.55 84.78
N HIS A 126 -72.62 29.55 85.17
CA HIS A 126 -73.77 29.29 84.27
C HIS A 126 -73.93 30.28 83.10
N LYS A 127 -73.17 31.39 83.06
CA LYS A 127 -73.17 32.39 81.98
C LYS A 127 -71.94 32.29 81.07
N LEU A 128 -70.95 31.45 81.37
CA LEU A 128 -69.76 31.24 80.53
C LEU A 128 -70.13 30.78 79.11
N SER A 129 -71.20 30.00 78.98
CA SER A 129 -71.83 29.56 77.72
C SER A 129 -72.28 30.69 76.79
N LYS A 130 -72.28 31.96 77.24
CA LYS A 130 -72.52 33.13 76.38
C LYS A 130 -71.27 33.58 75.61
N PHE A 131 -70.08 33.26 76.12
CA PHE A 131 -68.79 33.69 75.58
C PHE A 131 -68.02 32.53 74.95
N VAL A 132 -68.15 31.33 75.51
CA VAL A 132 -67.46 30.11 75.10
C VAL A 132 -68.51 29.03 74.83
N ASP A 133 -68.43 28.31 73.71
CA ASP A 133 -69.38 27.23 73.46
C ASP A 133 -69.14 26.02 74.36
N VAL A 134 -70.22 25.28 74.65
CA VAL A 134 -70.22 24.19 75.64
C VAL A 134 -69.18 23.10 75.29
N ASN A 135 -68.96 22.84 74.00
CA ASN A 135 -67.95 21.89 73.50
C ASN A 135 -66.52 22.43 73.46
N GLN A 136 -66.32 23.74 73.64
CA GLN A 136 -65.01 24.40 73.75
C GLN A 136 -64.63 24.70 75.21
N LEU A 137 -65.61 24.72 76.12
CA LEU A 137 -65.44 25.01 77.54
C LEU A 137 -65.04 23.74 78.33
N PRO A 138 -64.06 23.80 79.25
CA PRO A 138 -63.72 22.65 80.10
C PRO A 138 -64.87 22.18 81.00
N GLU A 139 -64.90 20.87 81.27
CA GLU A 139 -65.90 20.20 82.13
C GLU A 139 -66.03 20.86 83.52
N GLN A 140 -64.90 21.21 84.15
CA GLN A 140 -64.84 21.91 85.45
C GLN A 140 -65.53 23.30 85.48
N PHE A 141 -65.94 23.82 84.32
CA PHE A 141 -66.68 25.07 84.16
C PHE A 141 -68.09 24.88 83.57
N GLY A 142 -68.56 23.64 83.40
CA GLY A 142 -69.88 23.32 82.85
C GLY A 142 -69.91 23.15 81.33
N GLY A 143 -68.77 22.85 80.70
CA GLY A 143 -68.70 22.41 79.31
C GLY A 143 -68.47 20.90 79.16
N THR A 144 -68.02 20.48 77.98
CA THR A 144 -67.70 19.08 77.63
C THR A 144 -66.30 18.91 77.01
N LEU A 145 -65.42 19.91 77.10
CA LEU A 145 -64.04 19.77 76.65
C LEU A 145 -63.20 19.06 77.72
N GLY A 146 -62.93 17.77 77.52
CA GLY A 146 -62.06 17.00 78.40
C GLY A 146 -60.63 17.51 78.41
N TYR A 147 -60.12 17.86 79.58
CA TYR A 147 -58.73 18.29 79.78
C TYR A 147 -57.99 17.41 80.78
N ASP A 148 -56.98 16.71 80.27
CA ASP A 148 -55.99 15.95 81.03
C ASP A 148 -54.62 16.66 80.97
N PRO A 149 -54.08 17.12 82.12
CA PRO A 149 -52.76 17.73 82.19
C PRO A 149 -51.61 16.80 81.80
N ASP A 150 -51.68 15.50 82.12
CA ASP A 150 -50.56 14.58 81.89
C ASP A 150 -50.45 14.23 80.40
N ALA A 151 -51.56 13.88 79.72
CA ALA A 151 -51.55 13.73 78.27
C ALA A 151 -51.19 15.04 77.54
N TRP A 152 -51.66 16.20 78.01
CA TRP A 152 -51.33 17.49 77.40
C TRP A 152 -49.84 17.81 77.52
N LEU A 153 -49.27 17.68 78.73
CA LEU A 153 -47.85 17.94 78.97
C LEU A 153 -46.96 16.94 78.21
N SER A 154 -47.35 15.67 78.16
CA SER A 154 -46.63 14.63 77.42
C SER A 154 -46.54 14.98 75.93
N LYS A 155 -47.64 15.41 75.29
CA LYS A 155 -47.62 15.92 73.91
C LYS A 155 -46.66 17.10 73.73
N ARG A 156 -46.58 18.05 74.68
CA ARG A 156 -45.68 19.22 74.55
C ARG A 156 -44.21 18.87 74.69
N ILE A 157 -43.89 17.86 75.51
CA ILE A 157 -42.53 17.29 75.60
C ILE A 157 -42.20 16.55 74.29
N GLU A 158 -43.15 15.78 73.75
CA GLU A 158 -43.00 15.03 72.50
C GLU A 158 -42.85 15.96 71.27
N VAL A 159 -43.66 17.02 71.15
CA VAL A 159 -43.48 18.12 70.17
C VAL A 159 -42.07 18.71 70.28
N LYS A 160 -41.55 18.92 71.50
CA LYS A 160 -40.20 19.47 71.68
C LYS A 160 -39.10 18.48 71.28
N LYS A 161 -39.24 17.17 71.56
CA LYS A 161 -38.34 16.12 71.01
C LYS A 161 -38.31 16.19 69.48
N TRP A 162 -39.48 16.24 68.83
CA TRP A 162 -39.58 16.26 67.37
C TRP A 162 -39.05 17.55 66.73
N GLN A 163 -39.23 18.70 67.38
CA GLN A 163 -38.59 19.95 66.96
C GLN A 163 -37.05 19.91 67.07
N GLN A 164 -36.50 19.16 68.04
CA GLN A 164 -35.05 18.97 68.16
C GLN A 164 -34.53 18.01 67.10
N TYR A 165 -35.19 16.85 66.90
CA TYR A 165 -34.85 15.88 65.85
C TYR A 165 -34.74 16.52 64.46
N LEU A 166 -35.75 17.28 64.04
CA LEU A 166 -35.74 17.96 62.74
C LEU A 166 -34.63 19.02 62.64
N ALA A 167 -34.35 19.76 63.71
CA ALA A 167 -33.26 20.74 63.75
C ALA A 167 -31.86 20.09 63.79
N GLU A 168 -31.75 18.84 64.25
CA GLU A 168 -30.51 18.07 64.18
C GLU A 168 -30.26 17.50 62.78
N ILE A 169 -31.30 17.05 62.05
CA ILE A 169 -31.17 16.66 60.63
C ILE A 169 -30.85 17.88 59.75
N ASP A 170 -31.50 19.02 59.98
CA ASP A 170 -31.29 20.26 59.22
C ASP A 170 -29.84 20.80 59.32
N ALA A 171 -29.12 20.39 60.38
CA ALA A 171 -27.72 20.72 60.61
C ALA A 171 -26.74 19.58 60.23
N ASP A 172 -27.19 18.33 60.25
CA ASP A 172 -26.38 17.13 60.03
C ASP A 172 -27.27 15.96 59.55
N SER A 173 -27.35 15.79 58.23
CA SER A 173 -28.18 14.74 57.60
C SER A 173 -27.69 13.32 57.90
N SER A 174 -26.50 13.12 58.49
CA SER A 174 -26.04 11.78 58.91
C SER A 174 -26.84 11.24 60.11
N LYS A 175 -27.64 12.08 60.77
CA LYS A 175 -28.52 11.73 61.89
C LYS A 175 -29.94 11.30 61.47
N HIS A 176 -30.26 11.33 60.18
CA HIS A 176 -31.57 10.96 59.66
C HIS A 176 -31.91 9.49 60.02
N ASN A 177 -33.08 9.24 60.62
CA ASN A 177 -33.53 7.90 61.00
C ASN A 177 -34.94 7.58 60.44
N PRO A 178 -35.09 6.72 59.42
CA PRO A 178 -36.39 6.47 58.79
C PRO A 178 -37.44 5.85 59.72
N ASP A 179 -37.01 5.15 60.79
CA ASP A 179 -37.89 4.60 61.84
C ASP A 179 -38.47 5.69 62.75
N ASP A 180 -37.75 6.79 62.98
CA ASP A 180 -38.27 7.95 63.71
C ASP A 180 -39.08 8.90 62.80
N ASP A 181 -38.79 8.95 61.50
CA ASP A 181 -39.61 9.68 60.52
C ASP A 181 -41.04 9.12 60.41
N GLN A 182 -41.21 7.79 60.39
CA GLN A 182 -42.55 7.18 60.44
C GLN A 182 -43.29 7.59 61.74
N ARG A 183 -42.63 7.48 62.90
CA ARG A 183 -43.20 7.87 64.19
C ARG A 183 -43.57 9.35 64.24
N LEU A 184 -42.79 10.20 63.58
CA LEU A 184 -43.05 11.63 63.47
C LEU A 184 -44.32 11.91 62.65
N GLU A 185 -44.50 11.28 61.49
CA GLU A 185 -45.72 11.45 60.70
C GLU A 185 -46.97 10.84 61.38
N GLU A 186 -46.82 9.71 62.10
CA GLU A 186 -47.85 9.16 62.98
C GLU A 186 -48.22 10.13 64.12
N PHE A 187 -47.21 10.71 64.80
CA PHE A 187 -47.41 11.67 65.89
C PHE A 187 -48.08 12.96 65.41
N VAL A 188 -47.65 13.49 64.27
CA VAL A 188 -48.26 14.67 63.63
C VAL A 188 -49.72 14.39 63.27
N SER A 189 -50.03 13.21 62.71
CA SER A 189 -51.40 12.79 62.41
C SER A 189 -52.26 12.64 63.67
N LYS A 190 -51.67 12.09 64.74
CA LYS A 190 -52.27 11.98 66.08
C LYS A 190 -52.53 13.34 66.72
N LEU A 191 -51.71 14.36 66.49
CA LEU A 191 -52.00 15.74 66.91
C LEU A 191 -53.19 16.32 66.13
N GLN A 192 -53.20 16.22 64.80
CA GLN A 192 -54.28 16.78 63.97
C GLN A 192 -55.66 16.19 64.30
N SER A 193 -55.75 14.90 64.63
CA SER A 193 -57.02 14.25 64.97
C SER A 193 -57.68 14.80 66.25
N THR A 194 -56.93 15.48 67.12
CA THR A 194 -57.43 16.04 68.39
C THR A 194 -58.34 17.27 68.22
N LYS A 195 -58.20 18.00 67.10
CA LYS A 195 -58.89 19.27 66.81
C LYS A 195 -58.75 20.32 67.92
N ARG A 196 -57.60 20.36 68.61
CA ARG A 196 -57.22 21.41 69.58
C ARG A 196 -56.29 22.42 68.92
N VAL A 197 -56.51 23.71 69.16
CA VAL A 197 -55.84 24.81 68.43
C VAL A 197 -54.31 24.74 68.53
N GLU A 198 -53.79 24.38 69.70
CA GLU A 198 -52.35 24.28 69.97
C GLU A 198 -51.73 22.98 69.46
N ASP A 199 -52.50 21.88 69.38
CA ASP A 199 -52.07 20.64 68.74
C ASP A 199 -52.05 20.78 67.21
N GLU A 200 -53.05 21.44 66.63
CA GLU A 200 -53.14 21.74 65.20
C GLU A 200 -52.04 22.72 64.74
N TYR A 201 -51.72 23.74 65.54
CA TYR A 201 -50.55 24.59 65.30
C TYR A 201 -49.24 23.81 65.41
N SER A 202 -49.07 22.99 66.45
CA SER A 202 -47.88 22.15 66.63
C SER A 202 -47.66 21.21 65.45
N ALA A 203 -48.74 20.56 64.99
CA ALA A 203 -48.71 19.68 63.82
C ALA A 203 -48.38 20.42 62.52
N SER A 204 -48.97 21.61 62.31
CA SER A 204 -48.72 22.42 61.10
C SER A 204 -47.27 22.90 61.02
N LEU A 205 -46.68 23.28 62.15
CA LEU A 205 -45.28 23.70 62.24
C LEU A 205 -44.31 22.52 62.03
N LEU A 206 -44.62 21.34 62.59
CA LEU A 206 -43.85 20.12 62.33
C LEU A 206 -43.95 19.69 60.85
N LYS A 207 -45.14 19.70 60.23
CA LYS A 207 -45.28 19.39 58.78
C LYS A 207 -44.45 20.31 57.91
N ARG A 208 -44.48 21.63 58.19
CA ARG A 208 -43.65 22.60 57.48
C ARG A 208 -42.16 22.26 57.60
N SER A 209 -41.69 21.98 58.81
CA SER A 209 -40.28 21.65 59.06
C SER A 209 -39.84 20.35 58.36
N ILE A 210 -40.72 19.33 58.33
CA ILE A 210 -40.50 18.08 57.56
C ILE A 210 -40.36 18.38 56.06
N SER A 211 -41.22 19.25 55.50
CA SER A 211 -41.11 19.65 54.09
C SER A 211 -39.85 20.47 53.80
N GLU A 212 -39.44 21.36 54.70
CA GLU A 212 -38.22 22.16 54.56
C GLU A 212 -36.96 21.29 54.60
N VAL A 213 -36.90 20.28 55.47
CA VAL A 213 -35.79 19.30 55.50
C VAL A 213 -35.77 18.43 54.25
N LYS A 214 -36.90 17.80 53.87
CA LYS A 214 -36.96 16.89 52.70
C LYS A 214 -36.59 17.60 51.39
N LEU A 215 -36.91 18.89 51.24
CA LEU A 215 -36.47 19.70 50.09
C LEU A 215 -34.94 19.93 50.08
N LYS A 216 -34.33 20.26 51.23
CA LYS A 216 -32.87 20.43 51.34
C LYS A 216 -32.11 19.13 51.08
N GLU A 217 -32.62 17.98 51.55
CA GLU A 217 -32.03 16.67 51.27
C GLU A 217 -32.03 16.37 49.75
N GLU A 218 -33.12 16.73 49.05
CA GLU A 218 -33.22 16.59 47.59
C GLU A 218 -32.28 17.57 46.84
N GLU A 219 -32.15 18.82 47.30
CA GLU A 219 -31.21 19.80 46.73
C GLU A 219 -29.75 19.40 46.96
N ASN A 220 -29.38 18.96 48.16
CA ASN A 220 -28.03 18.46 48.47
C ASN A 220 -27.65 17.23 47.63
N SER A 221 -28.60 16.31 47.41
CA SER A 221 -28.41 15.13 46.56
C SER A 221 -28.15 15.52 45.09
N LYS A 222 -28.90 16.51 44.57
CA LYS A 222 -28.66 17.09 43.25
C LYS A 222 -27.32 17.79 43.14
N GLU A 223 -26.90 18.56 44.15
CA GLU A 223 -25.60 19.22 44.17
C GLU A 223 -24.44 18.19 44.21
N GLY A 224 -24.61 17.07 44.92
CA GLY A 224 -23.68 15.94 44.91
C GLY A 224 -23.49 15.37 43.50
N LEU A 225 -24.57 14.98 42.83
CA LEU A 225 -24.52 14.44 41.47
C LEU A 225 -23.93 15.43 40.44
N ILE A 226 -24.14 16.74 40.63
CA ILE A 226 -23.51 17.77 39.79
C ILE A 226 -22.00 17.86 40.06
N LYS A 227 -21.54 17.72 41.31
CA LYS A 227 -20.11 17.67 41.65
C LYS A 227 -19.43 16.42 41.09
N ASP A 228 -20.05 15.25 41.24
CA ASP A 228 -19.54 13.99 40.71
C ASP A 228 -19.40 14.04 39.18
N HIS A 229 -20.42 14.58 38.49
CA HIS A 229 -20.35 14.84 37.06
C HIS A 229 -19.21 15.81 36.70
N THR A 230 -19.10 16.94 37.41
CA THR A 230 -18.07 17.96 37.14
C THR A 230 -16.65 17.41 37.35
N ALA A 231 -16.45 16.57 38.37
CA ALA A 231 -15.17 15.90 38.62
C ALA A 231 -14.82 14.93 37.49
N GLY A 232 -15.75 14.04 37.11
CA GLY A 232 -15.54 13.11 36.00
C GLY A 232 -15.28 13.79 34.65
N VAL A 233 -15.83 14.99 34.44
CA VAL A 233 -15.53 15.82 33.27
C VAL A 233 -14.13 16.46 33.34
N SER A 234 -13.65 16.86 34.52
CA SER A 234 -12.25 17.31 34.68
C SER A 234 -11.30 16.16 34.37
N ASP A 235 -11.44 15.02 35.06
CA ASP A 235 -10.57 13.85 34.88
C ASP A 235 -10.51 13.38 33.40
N PHE A 236 -11.64 13.48 32.69
CA PHE A 236 -11.76 13.18 31.26
C PHE A 236 -10.96 14.17 30.38
N LEU A 237 -11.16 15.47 30.57
CA LEU A 237 -10.45 16.51 29.80
C LEU A 237 -8.95 16.54 30.14
N ASP A 238 -8.61 16.45 31.43
CA ASP A 238 -7.23 16.34 31.94
C ASP A 238 -6.51 15.09 31.40
N TRP A 239 -7.23 13.98 31.14
CA TRP A 239 -6.65 12.84 30.43
C TRP A 239 -6.39 13.12 28.95
N ILE A 240 -7.35 13.68 28.21
CA ILE A 240 -7.20 13.96 26.77
C ILE A 240 -6.09 15.01 26.56
N GLU A 241 -6.24 16.21 27.12
CA GLU A 241 -5.31 17.33 26.95
C GLU A 241 -3.95 17.05 27.62
N GLY A 242 -3.92 16.21 28.67
CA GLY A 242 -2.73 15.93 29.46
C GLY A 242 -1.95 14.68 29.04
N SER A 243 -2.59 13.54 28.83
CA SER A 243 -1.92 12.23 28.64
C SER A 243 -2.15 11.64 27.25
N GLY A 244 -3.39 11.66 26.76
CA GLY A 244 -3.75 11.25 25.41
C GLY A 244 -2.99 12.06 24.36
N GLU A 245 -2.95 13.39 24.51
CA GLU A 245 -2.22 14.30 23.64
C GLU A 245 -0.71 14.01 23.60
N LYS A 246 -0.09 13.66 24.73
CA LYS A 246 1.34 13.31 24.79
C LYS A 246 1.62 11.98 24.09
N TRP A 247 0.75 10.98 24.27
CA TRP A 247 0.88 9.70 23.60
C TRP A 247 0.68 9.85 22.08
N LEU A 248 -0.40 10.51 21.65
CA LEU A 248 -0.68 10.81 20.24
C LEU A 248 0.50 11.54 19.56
N ASN A 249 1.02 12.60 20.17
CA ASN A 249 2.16 13.32 19.58
C ASN A 249 3.46 12.50 19.58
N SER A 250 3.64 11.54 20.50
CA SER A 250 4.79 10.61 20.47
C SER A 250 4.72 9.56 19.34
N LEU A 251 3.56 9.38 18.71
CA LEU A 251 3.37 8.50 17.55
C LEU A 251 3.27 9.28 16.22
N CYS A 252 3.40 10.61 16.25
CA CYS A 252 3.25 11.50 15.11
C CYS A 252 4.58 11.63 14.32
N GLN A 253 5.07 10.52 13.78
CA GLN A 253 6.30 10.47 12.99
C GLN A 253 6.17 9.62 11.73
N VAL A 254 7.11 9.79 10.79
CA VAL A 254 7.24 8.94 9.60
C VAL A 254 8.35 7.93 9.88
N ALA A 255 8.04 6.63 9.87
CA ALA A 255 9.06 5.61 10.06
C ALA A 255 10.08 5.62 8.91
N ASP A 256 11.33 5.25 9.20
CA ASP A 256 12.40 5.10 8.20
C ASP A 256 12.46 3.69 7.58
N ASN A 257 12.03 2.70 8.34
CA ASN A 257 12.21 1.27 8.04
C ASN A 257 10.94 0.47 8.37
N VAL A 258 10.93 -0.81 7.97
CA VAL A 258 9.75 -1.68 8.15
C VAL A 258 9.48 -1.95 9.63
N ASP A 259 10.50 -2.32 10.41
CA ASP A 259 10.35 -2.73 11.81
C ASP A 259 9.79 -1.58 12.68
N GLU A 260 10.26 -0.36 12.44
CA GLU A 260 9.73 0.86 13.05
C GLU A 260 8.28 1.13 12.62
N ALA A 261 7.95 0.96 11.35
CA ALA A 261 6.58 1.16 10.86
C ALA A 261 5.61 0.12 11.45
N GLU A 262 6.03 -1.14 11.61
CA GLU A 262 5.26 -2.15 12.35
C GLU A 262 5.06 -1.75 13.82
N SER A 263 6.10 -1.23 14.47
CA SER A 263 6.05 -0.77 15.86
C SER A 263 5.11 0.42 16.06
N LEU A 264 5.12 1.40 15.15
CA LEU A 264 4.21 2.55 15.18
C LEU A 264 2.77 2.14 14.91
N VAL A 265 2.52 1.29 13.91
CA VAL A 265 1.15 0.79 13.62
C VAL A 265 0.58 0.07 14.83
N LYS A 266 1.35 -0.80 15.50
CA LYS A 266 0.90 -1.48 16.73
C LYS A 266 0.60 -0.51 17.88
N GLN A 267 1.39 0.54 18.04
CA GLN A 267 1.13 1.57 19.07
C GLN A 267 -0.11 2.42 18.73
N HIS A 268 -0.37 2.68 17.45
CA HIS A 268 -1.61 3.30 16.97
C HIS A 268 -2.83 2.38 17.15
N GLU A 269 -2.70 1.05 17.01
CA GLU A 269 -3.76 0.09 17.36
C GLU A 269 -4.10 0.14 18.86
N GLU A 270 -3.09 0.19 19.74
CA GLU A 270 -3.26 0.32 21.19
C GLU A 270 -3.92 1.66 21.57
N LEU A 271 -3.50 2.77 20.95
CA LEU A 271 -4.14 4.09 21.14
C LEU A 271 -5.57 4.14 20.57
N THR A 272 -5.83 3.47 19.43
CA THR A 272 -7.16 3.35 18.83
C THR A 272 -8.11 2.55 19.72
N TYR A 273 -7.62 1.49 20.38
CA TYR A 273 -8.42 0.78 21.39
C TYR A 273 -8.74 1.71 22.57
N LYS A 274 -7.75 2.42 23.11
CA LYS A 274 -7.97 3.34 24.23
C LYS A 274 -8.94 4.47 23.87
N THR A 275 -8.88 4.97 22.64
CA THR A 275 -9.76 6.03 22.12
C THR A 275 -11.24 5.60 22.16
N LYS A 276 -11.54 4.33 21.87
CA LYS A 276 -12.93 3.79 21.97
C LYS A 276 -13.45 3.76 23.40
N GLU A 277 -12.59 3.54 24.40
CA GLU A 277 -12.98 3.70 25.81
C GLU A 277 -13.30 5.16 26.14
N ILE A 278 -12.59 6.12 25.54
CA ILE A 278 -12.79 7.57 25.71
C ILE A 278 -14.08 8.04 25.02
N GLU A 279 -14.41 7.51 23.84
CA GLU A 279 -15.70 7.76 23.17
C GLU A 279 -16.90 7.26 24.01
N GLU A 280 -16.78 6.06 24.61
CA GLU A 280 -17.79 5.50 25.51
C GLU A 280 -17.91 6.32 26.81
N GLN A 281 -16.80 6.74 27.42
CA GLN A 281 -16.80 7.64 28.58
C GLN A 281 -17.44 9.00 28.26
N SER A 282 -17.15 9.56 27.09
CA SER A 282 -17.77 10.78 26.58
C SER A 282 -19.28 10.63 26.47
N HIS A 283 -19.76 9.49 25.92
CA HIS A 283 -21.19 9.19 25.84
C HIS A 283 -21.85 9.08 27.23
N GLN A 284 -21.23 8.38 28.18
CA GLN A 284 -21.77 8.21 29.53
C GLN A 284 -21.85 9.54 30.29
N LEU A 285 -20.82 10.38 30.21
CA LEU A 285 -20.84 11.73 30.78
C LEU A 285 -21.89 12.62 30.10
N ALA A 286 -22.05 12.52 28.77
CA ALA A 286 -23.05 13.28 28.03
C ALA A 286 -24.50 12.86 28.35
N GLU A 287 -24.74 11.58 28.62
CA GLU A 287 -26.04 11.10 29.10
C GLU A 287 -26.29 11.55 30.55
N MET A 288 -25.29 11.49 31.43
CA MET A 288 -25.37 12.00 32.80
C MET A 288 -25.71 13.50 32.82
N ALA A 289 -25.05 14.31 31.99
CA ALA A 289 -25.36 15.73 31.80
C ALA A 289 -26.84 15.92 31.37
N THR A 290 -27.31 15.11 30.42
CA THR A 290 -28.69 15.19 29.91
C THR A 290 -29.73 14.79 30.98
N ARG A 291 -29.45 13.78 31.82
CA ARG A 291 -30.27 13.42 32.99
C ARG A 291 -30.27 14.54 34.04
N LEU A 292 -29.12 15.16 34.31
CA LEU A 292 -28.99 16.28 35.24
C LEU A 292 -29.70 17.55 34.73
N MET A 293 -29.71 17.84 33.44
CA MET A 293 -30.48 18.94 32.84
C MET A 293 -31.99 18.80 33.13
N ALA A 294 -32.52 17.57 33.10
CA ALA A 294 -33.92 17.30 33.40
C ALA A 294 -34.24 17.38 34.91
N ALA A 295 -33.32 16.95 35.78
CA ALA A 295 -33.47 17.02 37.23
C ALA A 295 -33.22 18.42 37.82
N CYS A 296 -32.40 19.23 37.16
CA CYS A 296 -31.91 20.53 37.62
C CYS A 296 -31.97 21.61 36.51
N PRO A 297 -33.16 22.08 36.11
CA PRO A 297 -33.32 23.07 35.04
C PRO A 297 -32.51 24.37 35.24
N GLN A 298 -32.25 24.75 36.49
CA GLN A 298 -31.49 25.95 36.87
C GLN A 298 -30.02 25.95 36.43
N VAL A 299 -29.43 24.78 36.17
CA VAL A 299 -28.05 24.63 35.64
C VAL A 299 -28.02 24.07 34.22
N ALA A 300 -29.18 23.83 33.59
CA ALA A 300 -29.26 23.09 32.33
C ALA A 300 -28.48 23.73 31.17
N ILE A 301 -28.35 25.06 31.13
CA ILE A 301 -27.56 25.77 30.11
C ILE A 301 -26.05 25.47 30.26
N VAL A 302 -25.55 25.39 31.50
CA VAL A 302 -24.14 25.07 31.79
C VAL A 302 -23.86 23.61 31.47
N LEU A 303 -24.76 22.70 31.89
CA LEU A 303 -24.66 21.27 31.59
C LEU A 303 -24.77 20.99 30.08
N GLN A 304 -25.60 21.72 29.35
CA GLN A 304 -25.68 21.62 27.88
C GLN A 304 -24.33 21.97 27.23
N LYS A 305 -23.75 23.14 27.59
CA LYS A 305 -22.44 23.55 27.05
C LYS A 305 -21.34 22.54 27.41
N THR A 306 -21.38 22.03 28.64
CA THR A 306 -20.43 21.02 29.13
C THR A 306 -20.55 19.71 28.35
N ARG A 307 -21.77 19.23 28.10
CA ARG A 307 -22.07 18.08 27.25
C ARG A 307 -21.56 18.24 25.82
N GLU A 308 -21.76 19.41 25.24
CA GLU A 308 -21.29 19.74 23.90
C GLU A 308 -19.75 19.74 23.86
N GLN A 309 -19.09 20.39 24.83
CA GLN A 309 -17.62 20.38 24.96
C GLN A 309 -17.02 18.97 25.11
N ILE A 310 -17.61 18.09 25.95
CA ILE A 310 -17.12 16.71 26.15
C ILE A 310 -17.13 15.93 24.82
N ARG A 311 -18.24 16.01 24.08
CA ARG A 311 -18.38 15.33 22.79
C ARG A 311 -17.41 15.90 21.76
N ASP A 312 -17.37 17.22 21.61
CA ASP A 312 -16.61 17.89 20.55
C ASP A 312 -15.09 17.70 20.74
N VAL A 313 -14.62 17.65 22.01
CA VAL A 313 -13.22 17.30 22.34
C VAL A 313 -12.92 15.83 22.06
N ALA A 314 -13.84 14.90 22.41
CA ALA A 314 -13.68 13.48 22.16
C ALA A 314 -13.64 13.16 20.65
N GLU A 315 -14.57 13.74 19.88
CA GLU A 315 -14.69 13.59 18.42
C GLU A 315 -13.44 14.14 17.70
N HIS A 316 -12.94 15.32 18.13
CA HIS A 316 -11.70 15.87 17.57
C HIS A 316 -10.45 15.05 17.94
N PHE A 317 -10.36 14.52 19.15
CA PHE A 317 -9.26 13.62 19.53
C PHE A 317 -9.31 12.31 18.72
N ALA A 318 -10.48 11.69 18.61
CA ALA A 318 -10.67 10.46 17.83
C ALA A 318 -10.33 10.64 16.35
N TYR A 319 -10.77 11.75 15.73
CA TYR A 319 -10.39 12.11 14.36
C TYR A 319 -8.88 12.24 14.16
N ARG A 320 -8.16 12.84 15.12
CA ARG A 320 -6.69 12.95 15.07
C ARG A 320 -5.98 11.60 15.23
N VAL A 321 -6.49 10.73 16.10
CA VAL A 321 -5.99 9.34 16.24
C VAL A 321 -6.23 8.55 14.95
N GLU A 322 -7.41 8.64 14.34
CA GLU A 322 -7.69 7.99 13.05
C GLU A 322 -6.78 8.52 11.95
N ALA A 323 -6.65 9.85 11.80
CA ALA A 323 -5.78 10.47 10.80
C ALA A 323 -4.33 9.97 10.86
N GLN A 324 -3.74 9.91 12.07
CA GLN A 324 -2.38 9.38 12.25
C GLN A 324 -2.32 7.88 12.01
N THR A 325 -3.31 7.10 12.44
CA THR A 325 -3.38 5.64 12.22
C THR A 325 -3.44 5.32 10.72
N GLN A 326 -4.30 5.99 9.96
CA GLN A 326 -4.45 5.80 8.52
C GLN A 326 -3.17 6.18 7.75
N PHE A 327 -2.47 7.23 8.19
CA PHE A 327 -1.15 7.58 7.67
C PHE A 327 -0.10 6.52 8.01
N ALA A 328 0.01 6.08 9.26
CA ALA A 328 0.99 5.10 9.73
C ALA A 328 0.84 3.74 9.02
N VAL A 329 -0.39 3.25 8.86
CA VAL A 329 -0.68 2.02 8.09
C VAL A 329 -0.21 2.15 6.64
N SER A 330 -0.45 3.30 6.00
CA SER A 330 0.05 3.54 4.64
C SER A 330 1.58 3.61 4.58
N ASN A 331 2.19 4.28 5.56
CA ASN A 331 3.64 4.42 5.64
C ASN A 331 4.32 3.06 5.84
N LYS A 332 3.71 2.15 6.62
CA LYS A 332 4.13 0.74 6.68
C LYS A 332 4.09 0.09 5.29
N THR A 333 2.97 0.13 4.57
CA THR A 333 2.86 -0.47 3.22
C THR A 333 3.92 0.11 2.26
N PHE A 334 4.18 1.42 2.32
CA PHE A 334 5.26 2.04 1.55
C PHE A 334 6.64 1.50 1.94
N ARG A 335 6.97 1.39 3.23
CA ARG A 335 8.26 0.84 3.68
C ARG A 335 8.42 -0.64 3.32
N GLU A 336 7.36 -1.45 3.41
CA GLU A 336 7.35 -2.85 2.95
C GLU A 336 7.69 -2.94 1.45
N LYS A 337 7.08 -2.08 0.62
CA LYS A 337 7.34 -2.04 -0.83
C LYS A 337 8.72 -1.51 -1.20
N VAL A 338 9.23 -0.51 -0.48
CA VAL A 338 10.63 -0.09 -0.58
C VAL A 338 11.58 -1.25 -0.23
N GLY A 339 11.29 -2.03 0.80
CA GLY A 339 12.04 -3.24 1.16
C GLY A 339 11.99 -4.33 0.08
N GLU A 340 10.81 -4.57 -0.51
CA GLU A 340 10.63 -5.50 -1.63
C GLU A 340 11.47 -5.09 -2.85
N PHE A 341 11.43 -3.79 -3.20
CA PHE A 341 12.24 -3.22 -4.28
C PHE A 341 13.74 -3.35 -4.02
N ILE A 342 14.23 -2.96 -2.83
CA ILE A 342 15.65 -3.03 -2.48
C ILE A 342 16.14 -4.47 -2.64
N LYS A 343 15.44 -5.45 -2.05
CA LYS A 343 15.77 -6.88 -2.13
C LYS A 343 15.86 -7.39 -3.57
N LYS A 344 14.90 -7.04 -4.44
CA LYS A 344 14.93 -7.40 -5.87
C LYS A 344 16.05 -6.68 -6.64
N SER A 345 16.33 -5.42 -6.30
CA SER A 345 17.44 -4.64 -6.87
C SER A 345 18.80 -5.24 -6.53
N ASP A 346 18.92 -5.84 -5.34
CA ASP A 346 20.14 -6.47 -4.83
C ASP A 346 20.36 -7.84 -5.50
N GLN A 347 19.31 -8.65 -5.66
CA GLN A 347 19.36 -9.91 -6.43
C GLN A 347 19.75 -9.68 -7.90
N MET A 348 19.25 -8.60 -8.50
CA MET A 348 19.62 -8.20 -9.86
C MET A 348 21.09 -7.72 -9.89
N LEU A 349 21.52 -6.90 -8.94
CA LEU A 349 22.91 -6.42 -8.84
C LEU A 349 23.90 -7.57 -8.60
N GLU A 350 23.55 -8.56 -7.78
CA GLU A 350 24.33 -9.79 -7.57
C GLU A 350 24.52 -10.54 -8.89
N LYS A 351 23.46 -10.69 -9.70
CA LYS A 351 23.56 -11.31 -11.03
C LYS A 351 24.43 -10.52 -12.02
N VAL A 352 24.46 -9.18 -11.92
CA VAL A 352 25.33 -8.32 -12.74
C VAL A 352 26.79 -8.38 -12.29
N CYS A 353 27.04 -8.41 -10.98
CA CYS A 353 28.38 -8.45 -10.40
C CYS A 353 28.99 -9.86 -10.34
N ALA A 354 28.22 -10.91 -10.59
CA ALA A 354 28.70 -12.29 -10.67
C ALA A 354 29.75 -12.44 -11.78
N GLU A 355 30.97 -12.80 -11.41
CA GLU A 355 32.06 -13.01 -12.36
C GLU A 355 31.74 -14.15 -13.34
N ASP A 356 31.88 -13.88 -14.63
CA ASP A 356 31.88 -14.90 -15.68
C ASP A 356 33.20 -15.70 -15.60
N GLY A 357 33.24 -16.68 -14.69
CA GLY A 357 34.40 -17.56 -14.50
C GLY A 357 34.85 -18.23 -15.82
N ASN A 358 36.15 -18.51 -15.93
CA ASN A 358 36.88 -18.86 -17.16
C ASN A 358 36.41 -20.12 -17.95
N SER A 359 35.28 -20.72 -17.63
CA SER A 359 34.59 -21.69 -18.47
C SER A 359 34.11 -21.06 -19.79
N VAL A 360 34.41 -21.70 -20.92
CA VAL A 360 33.79 -21.35 -22.22
C VAL A 360 32.30 -21.73 -22.15
N LYS A 361 31.42 -20.73 -22.16
CA LYS A 361 29.96 -20.92 -22.12
C LYS A 361 29.39 -21.22 -23.50
N THR A 362 28.36 -22.06 -23.56
CA THR A 362 27.62 -22.32 -24.81
C THR A 362 26.67 -21.17 -25.16
N ILE A 363 26.20 -21.11 -26.41
CA ILE A 363 25.19 -20.11 -26.84
C ILE A 363 23.90 -20.27 -26.04
N GLU A 364 23.52 -21.51 -25.69
CA GLU A 364 22.33 -21.82 -24.90
C GLU A 364 22.45 -21.31 -23.46
N GLU A 365 23.59 -21.56 -22.79
CA GLU A 365 23.90 -21.02 -21.46
C GLU A 365 23.93 -19.48 -21.43
N LEU A 366 24.55 -18.85 -22.44
CA LEU A 366 24.60 -17.40 -22.55
C LEU A 366 23.20 -16.81 -22.78
N THR A 367 22.35 -17.49 -23.56
CA THR A 367 20.96 -17.07 -23.79
C THR A 367 20.10 -17.25 -22.55
N SER A 368 20.26 -18.34 -21.79
CA SER A 368 19.59 -18.54 -20.50
C SER A 368 20.02 -17.49 -19.48
N THR A 369 21.32 -17.30 -19.27
CA THR A 369 21.84 -16.34 -18.28
C THR A 369 21.55 -14.87 -18.63
N LYS A 370 21.35 -14.54 -19.92
CA LYS A 370 20.78 -13.26 -20.34
C LYS A 370 19.29 -13.16 -20.01
N LYS A 371 18.48 -14.18 -20.33
CA LYS A 371 17.05 -14.19 -19.99
C LYS A 371 16.81 -14.09 -18.48
N GLU A 372 17.60 -14.80 -17.68
CA GLU A 372 17.55 -14.73 -16.21
C GLU A 372 17.81 -13.30 -15.69
N LEU A 373 18.73 -12.56 -16.32
CA LEU A 373 18.96 -11.15 -16.02
C LEU A 373 17.78 -10.27 -16.47
N ASP A 374 17.21 -10.52 -17.64
CA ASP A 374 16.01 -9.82 -18.13
C ASP A 374 14.81 -10.01 -17.19
N ASP A 375 14.55 -11.24 -16.75
CA ASP A 375 13.48 -11.59 -15.81
C ASP A 375 13.71 -10.93 -14.42
N LEU A 376 14.96 -10.87 -13.94
CA LEU A 376 15.32 -10.16 -12.69
C LEU A 376 15.15 -8.64 -12.78
N VAL A 377 15.56 -8.02 -13.89
CA VAL A 377 15.37 -6.57 -14.13
C VAL A 377 13.89 -6.22 -14.22
N ASN A 378 13.08 -7.04 -14.89
CA ASN A 378 11.64 -6.85 -14.97
C ASN A 378 11.00 -6.97 -13.57
N SER A 379 11.38 -7.99 -12.79
CA SER A 379 10.94 -8.17 -11.40
C SER A 379 11.26 -6.96 -10.50
N MET A 380 12.48 -6.42 -10.62
CA MET A 380 12.93 -5.21 -9.92
C MET A 380 12.09 -3.97 -10.31
N ASN A 381 11.86 -3.74 -11.60
CA ASN A 381 11.12 -2.58 -12.07
C ASN A 381 9.63 -2.63 -11.67
N VAL A 382 8.98 -3.80 -11.70
CA VAL A 382 7.61 -3.96 -11.19
C VAL A 382 7.52 -3.69 -9.68
N SER A 383 8.53 -4.07 -8.88
CA SER A 383 8.56 -3.68 -7.46
C SER A 383 8.88 -2.21 -7.23
N PHE A 384 9.61 -1.56 -8.14
CA PHE A 384 9.84 -0.12 -8.08
C PHE A 384 8.53 0.65 -8.32
N GLU A 385 7.77 0.29 -9.36
CA GLU A 385 6.45 0.86 -9.64
C GLU A 385 5.52 0.70 -8.43
N SER A 386 5.40 -0.53 -7.90
CA SER A 386 4.61 -0.81 -6.68
C SER A 386 5.08 -0.06 -5.42
N ALA A 387 6.33 0.42 -5.36
CA ALA A 387 6.86 1.24 -4.26
C ALA A 387 6.65 2.74 -4.49
N MET A 388 6.66 3.19 -5.74
CA MET A 388 6.27 4.55 -6.13
C MET A 388 4.78 4.78 -5.85
N ASP A 389 3.91 3.87 -6.29
CA ASP A 389 2.46 3.93 -6.08
C ASP A 389 2.09 4.03 -4.59
N ALA A 390 2.67 3.16 -3.76
CA ALA A 390 2.44 3.16 -2.31
C ALA A 390 2.99 4.43 -1.62
N GLY A 391 4.03 5.04 -2.17
CA GLY A 391 4.55 6.32 -1.70
C GLY A 391 3.65 7.50 -2.09
N GLU A 392 3.10 7.51 -3.30
CA GLU A 392 2.11 8.50 -3.72
C GLU A 392 0.80 8.38 -2.93
N GLU A 393 0.31 7.16 -2.66
CA GLU A 393 -0.84 6.92 -1.78
C GLU A 393 -0.58 7.46 -0.35
N THR A 394 0.63 7.27 0.17
CA THR A 394 1.01 7.76 1.50
C THR A 394 1.14 9.30 1.53
N VAL A 395 1.63 9.93 0.46
CA VAL A 395 1.59 11.38 0.26
C VAL A 395 0.16 11.90 0.12
N ALA A 396 -0.73 11.15 -0.54
CA ALA A 396 -2.14 11.51 -0.68
C ALA A 396 -2.85 11.49 0.69
N LYS A 397 -2.62 10.48 1.53
CA LYS A 397 -3.14 10.44 2.91
C LYS A 397 -2.56 11.55 3.79
N ALA A 398 -1.26 11.84 3.68
CA ALA A 398 -0.66 12.98 4.39
C ALA A 398 -1.32 14.32 4.03
N ARG A 399 -1.81 14.47 2.79
CA ARG A 399 -2.56 15.65 2.32
C ARG A 399 -4.05 15.61 2.66
N GLN A 400 -4.67 14.42 2.70
CA GLN A 400 -6.07 14.22 3.08
C GLN A 400 -6.34 14.73 4.51
N TYR A 401 -5.39 14.53 5.42
CA TYR A 401 -5.50 14.92 6.83
C TYR A 401 -4.63 16.16 7.18
N ALA A 402 -4.44 17.07 6.22
CA ALA A 402 -3.53 18.23 6.38
C ALA A 402 -3.98 19.29 7.42
N GLU A 403 -5.17 19.17 7.99
CA GLU A 403 -5.60 19.97 9.15
C GLU A 403 -4.97 19.49 10.47
N VAL A 404 -4.53 18.22 10.54
CA VAL A 404 -4.13 17.55 11.78
C VAL A 404 -2.78 16.82 11.72
N LEU A 405 -2.14 16.75 10.55
CA LEU A 405 -0.80 16.18 10.35
C LEU A 405 0.20 17.26 9.91
N PRO A 406 1.51 17.12 10.25
CA PRO A 406 2.57 18.00 9.74
C PRO A 406 2.92 17.64 8.27
N THR A 407 1.98 17.87 7.35
CA THR A 407 2.02 17.38 5.97
C THR A 407 3.29 17.75 5.21
N GLU A 408 3.80 18.98 5.35
CA GLU A 408 5.00 19.42 4.63
C GLU A 408 6.25 18.61 5.03
N GLU A 409 6.42 18.32 6.32
CA GLU A 409 7.53 17.50 6.82
C GLU A 409 7.37 16.05 6.37
N PHE A 410 6.16 15.48 6.51
CA PHE A 410 5.87 14.11 6.13
C PHE A 410 6.05 13.87 4.62
N VAL A 411 5.53 14.78 3.79
CA VAL A 411 5.66 14.70 2.32
C VAL A 411 7.11 14.91 1.88
N SER A 412 7.86 15.82 2.51
CA SER A 412 9.29 16.00 2.23
C SER A 412 10.12 14.75 2.55
N HIS A 413 9.79 14.05 3.64
CA HIS A 413 10.46 12.81 4.03
C HIS A 413 10.17 11.65 3.06
N ILE A 414 8.90 11.48 2.66
CA ILE A 414 8.51 10.47 1.67
C ILE A 414 9.11 10.80 0.29
N ALA A 415 9.09 12.07 -0.14
CA ALA A 415 9.69 12.50 -1.40
C ALA A 415 11.22 12.25 -1.44
N SER A 416 11.91 12.41 -0.31
CA SER A 416 13.33 12.07 -0.17
C SER A 416 13.56 10.56 -0.34
N SER A 417 12.68 9.73 0.23
CA SER A 417 12.71 8.27 0.08
C SER A 417 12.42 7.81 -1.36
N LEU A 418 11.42 8.43 -2.01
CA LEU A 418 11.08 8.20 -3.43
C LEU A 418 12.24 8.58 -4.36
N THR A 419 12.89 9.72 -4.09
CA THR A 419 14.08 10.17 -4.81
C THR A 419 15.23 9.16 -4.68
N TYR A 420 15.44 8.60 -3.48
CA TYR A 420 16.45 7.56 -3.27
C TYR A 420 16.17 6.29 -4.09
N ILE A 421 14.94 5.73 -4.06
CA ILE A 421 14.64 4.51 -4.81
C ILE A 421 14.72 4.73 -6.33
N SER A 422 14.30 5.88 -6.84
CA SER A 422 14.43 6.22 -8.27
C SER A 422 15.90 6.35 -8.71
N GLN A 423 16.74 7.01 -7.90
CA GLN A 423 18.18 7.06 -8.17
C GLN A 423 18.85 5.67 -8.12
N ARG A 424 18.40 4.78 -7.22
CA ARG A 424 18.89 3.39 -7.18
C ARG A 424 18.46 2.62 -8.43
N GLN A 425 17.18 2.69 -8.79
CA GLN A 425 16.60 2.01 -9.95
C GLN A 425 17.32 2.40 -11.25
N ASN A 426 17.59 3.69 -11.46
CA ASN A 426 18.30 4.18 -12.64
C ASN A 426 19.72 3.58 -12.74
N ARG A 427 20.54 3.68 -11.68
CA ARG A 427 21.90 3.10 -11.64
C ARG A 427 21.89 1.59 -11.88
N HIS A 428 20.91 0.89 -11.33
CA HIS A 428 20.76 -0.56 -11.48
C HIS A 428 20.34 -0.94 -12.91
N ASN A 429 19.42 -0.19 -13.53
CA ASN A 429 19.04 -0.38 -14.94
C ASN A 429 20.21 -0.04 -15.90
N GLU A 430 21.01 0.99 -15.61
CA GLU A 430 22.24 1.33 -16.35
C GLU A 430 23.24 0.16 -16.32
N LEU A 431 23.59 -0.34 -15.13
CA LEU A 431 24.50 -1.49 -14.95
C LEU A 431 23.97 -2.75 -15.65
N ALA A 432 22.68 -3.03 -15.53
CA ALA A 432 22.05 -4.14 -16.24
C ALA A 432 22.10 -3.98 -17.77
N SER A 433 21.97 -2.75 -18.29
CA SER A 433 22.07 -2.48 -19.74
C SER A 433 23.48 -2.77 -20.29
N VAL A 434 24.53 -2.48 -19.51
CA VAL A 434 25.91 -2.84 -19.84
C VAL A 434 26.08 -4.36 -19.85
N LYS A 435 25.63 -5.06 -18.81
CA LYS A 435 25.76 -6.52 -18.73
C LYS A 435 24.97 -7.25 -19.84
N ARG A 436 23.79 -6.77 -20.18
CA ARG A 436 23.00 -7.21 -21.35
C ARG A 436 23.76 -7.05 -22.66
N LEU A 437 24.47 -5.93 -22.83
CA LEU A 437 25.26 -5.65 -24.03
C LEU A 437 26.51 -6.56 -24.10
N GLU A 438 27.21 -6.79 -22.99
CA GLU A 438 28.31 -7.76 -22.90
C GLU A 438 27.85 -9.18 -23.29
N GLN A 439 26.73 -9.64 -22.71
CA GLN A 439 26.14 -10.96 -23.01
C GLN A 439 25.73 -11.05 -24.49
N GLN A 440 25.10 -10.00 -25.05
CA GLN A 440 24.73 -9.96 -26.46
C GLN A 440 25.95 -9.99 -27.40
N GLN A 441 27.02 -9.26 -27.07
CA GLN A 441 28.28 -9.30 -27.82
C GLN A 441 28.92 -10.70 -27.74
N HIS A 442 28.88 -11.34 -26.56
CA HIS A 442 29.44 -12.69 -26.39
C HIS A 442 28.66 -13.73 -27.19
N ILE A 443 27.32 -13.68 -27.18
CA ILE A 443 26.46 -14.53 -28.02
C ILE A 443 26.82 -14.33 -29.50
N GLN A 444 26.87 -13.08 -29.96
CA GLN A 444 27.19 -12.76 -31.35
C GLN A 444 28.57 -13.26 -31.78
N LEU A 445 29.58 -13.17 -30.91
CA LEU A 445 30.92 -13.71 -31.14
C LEU A 445 30.87 -15.24 -31.32
N MET A 446 30.19 -15.95 -30.43
CA MET A 446 30.02 -17.40 -30.51
C MET A 446 29.24 -17.82 -31.77
N THR A 447 28.23 -17.06 -32.19
CA THR A 447 27.54 -17.26 -33.49
C THR A 447 28.53 -17.11 -34.65
N THR A 448 29.32 -16.02 -34.71
CA THR A 448 30.29 -15.83 -35.80
C THR A 448 31.37 -16.92 -35.85
N TYR A 449 31.70 -17.56 -34.73
CA TYR A 449 32.58 -18.74 -34.70
C TYR A 449 31.90 -19.98 -35.28
N GLY A 450 30.62 -20.23 -34.96
CA GLY A 450 29.83 -21.29 -35.59
C GLY A 450 29.72 -21.10 -37.11
N ASP A 451 29.47 -19.87 -37.56
CA ASP A 451 29.42 -19.52 -38.99
C ASP A 451 30.79 -19.71 -39.68
N CYS A 452 31.90 -19.40 -38.99
CA CYS A 452 33.25 -19.68 -39.49
C CYS A 452 33.50 -21.19 -39.63
N ASP A 453 33.14 -21.98 -38.62
CA ASP A 453 33.33 -23.44 -38.63
C ASP A 453 32.46 -24.10 -39.72
N GLN A 454 31.27 -23.55 -39.98
CA GLN A 454 30.41 -23.97 -41.10
C GLN A 454 30.96 -23.54 -42.47
N ALA A 455 31.60 -22.36 -42.59
CA ALA A 455 32.31 -21.95 -43.81
C ALA A 455 33.52 -22.85 -44.11
N ILE A 456 34.27 -23.25 -43.06
CA ILE A 456 35.37 -24.24 -43.17
C ILE A 456 34.82 -25.58 -43.66
N LYS A 457 33.69 -26.05 -43.10
CA LYS A 457 33.00 -27.27 -43.52
C LYS A 457 32.55 -27.21 -44.98
N TRP A 458 31.99 -26.09 -45.45
CA TRP A 458 31.62 -25.90 -46.85
C TRP A 458 32.82 -25.95 -47.81
N LEU A 459 34.00 -25.44 -47.43
CA LEU A 459 35.21 -25.60 -48.26
C LEU A 459 35.64 -27.07 -48.37
N GLY A 460 35.50 -27.85 -47.30
CA GLY A 460 35.70 -29.30 -47.31
C GLY A 460 34.70 -30.05 -48.19
N GLU A 461 33.42 -29.70 -48.10
CA GLU A 461 32.35 -30.28 -48.93
C GLU A 461 32.55 -29.94 -50.42
N LEU A 462 32.91 -28.69 -50.75
CA LEU A 462 33.26 -28.30 -52.12
C LEU A 462 34.47 -29.09 -52.66
N LYS A 463 35.47 -29.40 -51.82
CA LYS A 463 36.63 -30.24 -52.17
C LYS A 463 36.21 -31.70 -52.43
N GLU A 464 35.25 -32.25 -51.69
CA GLU A 464 34.69 -33.57 -51.97
C GLU A 464 33.88 -33.60 -53.27
N THR A 465 33.00 -32.62 -53.49
CA THR A 465 32.27 -32.44 -54.75
C THR A 465 33.23 -32.32 -55.94
N LEU A 466 34.34 -31.58 -55.78
CA LEU A 466 35.39 -31.45 -56.79
C LEU A 466 35.99 -32.78 -57.25
N HIS A 467 36.15 -33.73 -56.33
CA HIS A 467 36.69 -35.06 -56.63
C HIS A 467 35.63 -36.02 -57.20
N LYS A 468 34.38 -35.92 -56.73
CA LYS A 468 33.29 -36.84 -57.10
C LYS A 468 32.65 -36.48 -58.45
N GLU A 469 32.30 -35.22 -58.65
CA GLU A 469 31.48 -34.77 -59.78
C GLU A 469 32.31 -34.23 -60.94
N TYR A 470 33.49 -33.67 -60.67
CA TYR A 470 34.44 -33.14 -61.67
C TYR A 470 35.56 -34.14 -61.99
N SER A 471 35.26 -35.41 -61.72
CA SER A 471 36.00 -36.61 -62.12
C SER A 471 36.00 -36.72 -63.64
N LEU A 472 37.18 -36.82 -64.27
CA LEU A 472 37.29 -36.91 -65.73
C LEU A 472 37.04 -38.35 -66.21
N SER A 473 35.77 -38.74 -66.28
CA SER A 473 35.30 -40.07 -66.68
C SER A 473 35.06 -40.23 -68.20
N ASP A 474 34.76 -39.13 -68.89
CA ASP A 474 34.50 -39.10 -70.34
C ASP A 474 35.35 -38.02 -71.03
N ILE A 475 35.87 -38.33 -72.21
CA ILE A 475 36.73 -37.48 -73.04
C ILE A 475 35.97 -37.12 -74.33
N ASP A 476 34.74 -36.62 -74.16
CA ASP A 476 33.96 -35.99 -75.20
C ASP A 476 34.12 -34.45 -75.20
N GLU A 477 33.90 -33.80 -76.35
CA GLU A 477 34.06 -32.35 -76.49
C GLU A 477 32.96 -31.56 -75.75
N ASP A 478 31.71 -32.04 -75.75
CA ASP A 478 30.62 -31.40 -75.03
C ASP A 478 30.70 -31.71 -73.53
N ALA A 479 31.04 -32.95 -73.16
CA ALA A 479 31.29 -33.31 -71.77
C ALA A 479 32.38 -32.44 -71.12
N VAL A 480 33.52 -32.24 -71.81
CA VAL A 480 34.62 -31.38 -71.32
C VAL A 480 34.20 -29.90 -71.28
N ARG A 481 33.39 -29.41 -72.23
CA ARG A 481 32.84 -28.04 -72.20
C ARG A 481 31.89 -27.80 -71.03
N HIS A 482 31.04 -28.78 -70.70
CA HIS A 482 30.17 -28.71 -69.53
C HIS A 482 30.98 -28.75 -68.23
N LEU A 483 31.88 -29.73 -68.05
CA LEU A 483 32.79 -29.81 -66.91
C LEU A 483 33.62 -28.52 -66.70
N ARG A 484 34.09 -27.90 -67.79
CA ARG A 484 34.80 -26.60 -67.77
C ARG A 484 33.91 -25.45 -67.27
N THR A 485 32.64 -25.43 -67.67
CA THR A 485 31.67 -24.39 -67.27
C THR A 485 31.29 -24.54 -65.79
N ASP A 486 30.94 -25.76 -65.38
CA ASP A 486 30.52 -26.02 -64.00
C ASP A 486 31.71 -25.90 -63.02
N ARG A 487 32.93 -26.20 -63.48
CA ARG A 487 34.17 -25.89 -62.74
C ARG A 487 34.29 -24.39 -62.43
N GLN A 488 34.01 -23.51 -63.39
CA GLN A 488 34.06 -22.05 -63.13
C GLN A 488 32.99 -21.62 -62.13
N ASN A 489 31.81 -22.26 -62.13
CA ASN A 489 30.76 -22.03 -61.14
C ASN A 489 31.20 -22.49 -59.74
N LEU A 490 31.84 -23.66 -59.62
CA LEU A 490 32.39 -24.15 -58.35
C LEU A 490 33.51 -23.24 -57.83
N ASP A 491 34.47 -22.86 -58.68
CA ASP A 491 35.60 -21.99 -58.31
C ASP A 491 35.10 -20.61 -57.80
N ARG A 492 34.15 -19.99 -58.51
CA ARG A 492 33.48 -18.76 -58.04
C ARG A 492 32.81 -18.95 -56.68
N THR A 493 32.20 -20.11 -56.44
CA THR A 493 31.55 -20.45 -55.17
C THR A 493 32.57 -20.64 -54.05
N ALA A 494 33.65 -21.38 -54.31
CA ALA A 494 34.76 -21.59 -53.38
C ALA A 494 35.41 -20.27 -52.94
N ILE A 495 35.74 -19.40 -53.91
CA ILE A 495 36.27 -18.05 -53.65
C ILE A 495 35.30 -17.24 -52.78
N SER A 496 33.98 -17.30 -53.07
CA SER A 496 32.95 -16.59 -52.30
C SER A 496 32.85 -17.10 -50.86
N THR A 497 32.83 -18.42 -50.65
CA THR A 497 32.79 -19.06 -49.33
C THR A 497 34.03 -18.74 -48.50
N TYR A 498 35.21 -18.72 -49.11
CA TYR A 498 36.45 -18.32 -48.42
C TYR A 498 36.46 -16.82 -48.06
N GLN A 499 35.99 -15.96 -48.96
CA GLN A 499 35.83 -14.53 -48.66
C GLN A 499 34.82 -14.28 -47.52
N TYR A 500 33.70 -15.00 -47.50
CA TYR A 500 32.72 -14.96 -46.42
C TYR A 500 33.35 -15.37 -45.06
N GLY A 501 34.06 -16.50 -45.01
CA GLY A 501 34.80 -16.91 -43.81
C GLY A 501 35.80 -15.85 -43.32
N LYS A 502 36.49 -15.15 -44.23
CA LYS A 502 37.40 -14.05 -43.85
C LYS A 502 36.68 -12.80 -43.34
N GLN A 503 35.49 -12.49 -43.86
CA GLN A 503 34.65 -11.41 -43.35
C GLN A 503 34.19 -11.72 -41.92
N LEU A 504 33.68 -12.93 -41.67
CA LEU A 504 33.29 -13.40 -40.34
C LEU A 504 34.46 -13.35 -39.33
N LEU A 505 35.64 -13.83 -39.71
CA LEU A 505 36.84 -13.73 -38.86
C LEU A 505 37.24 -12.27 -38.59
N SER A 506 37.09 -11.36 -39.57
CA SER A 506 37.32 -9.93 -39.36
C SER A 506 36.29 -9.27 -38.45
N MET A 507 35.05 -9.77 -38.42
CA MET A 507 34.01 -9.35 -37.47
C MET A 507 34.32 -9.89 -36.07
N ALA A 508 34.58 -11.19 -35.94
CA ALA A 508 34.94 -11.84 -34.68
C ALA A 508 36.16 -11.18 -34.02
N LYS A 509 37.22 -10.87 -34.79
CA LYS A 509 38.43 -10.21 -34.28
C LYS A 509 38.21 -8.77 -33.84
N ASN A 510 37.16 -8.10 -34.30
CA ASN A 510 36.76 -6.79 -33.78
C ASN A 510 35.93 -6.94 -32.48
N SER A 511 35.12 -7.99 -32.36
CA SER A 511 34.39 -8.32 -31.12
C SER A 511 35.27 -8.90 -30.00
N GLU A 512 36.34 -9.64 -30.33
CA GLU A 512 37.40 -10.02 -29.36
C GLU A 512 38.04 -8.75 -28.76
N ARG A 513 38.39 -7.77 -29.61
CA ARG A 513 38.97 -6.48 -29.19
C ARG A 513 38.06 -5.62 -28.33
N SER A 514 36.74 -5.70 -28.49
CA SER A 514 35.79 -4.98 -27.63
C SER A 514 35.48 -5.71 -26.32
N SER A 515 35.86 -6.99 -26.19
CA SER A 515 35.55 -7.85 -25.03
C SER A 515 36.78 -8.35 -24.26
N ASN A 516 38.00 -7.97 -24.67
CA ASN A 516 39.28 -8.42 -24.10
C ASN A 516 39.44 -9.95 -23.99
N LYS A 517 38.78 -10.71 -24.86
CA LYS A 517 38.88 -12.18 -24.93
C LYS A 517 39.83 -12.57 -26.06
N GLU A 518 41.02 -13.05 -25.71
CA GLU A 518 42.01 -13.55 -26.67
C GLU A 518 41.86 -15.05 -26.95
N GLY A 519 42.14 -15.46 -28.20
CA GLY A 519 42.71 -16.77 -28.50
C GLY A 519 42.04 -17.59 -29.60
N SER A 520 40.74 -17.40 -29.87
CA SER A 520 39.98 -18.37 -30.68
C SER A 520 39.76 -17.95 -32.15
N SER A 521 39.89 -16.66 -32.49
CA SER A 521 39.85 -16.21 -33.88
C SER A 521 41.05 -16.68 -34.71
N GLU A 522 42.26 -16.74 -34.13
CA GLU A 522 43.48 -17.05 -34.90
C GLU A 522 43.57 -18.55 -35.24
N GLU A 523 43.18 -19.45 -34.32
CA GLU A 523 43.07 -20.90 -34.59
C GLU A 523 42.08 -21.19 -35.74
N ARG A 524 40.92 -20.52 -35.75
CA ARG A 524 39.93 -20.64 -36.83
C ARG A 524 40.44 -20.04 -38.14
N LYS A 525 41.22 -18.95 -38.09
CA LYS A 525 41.88 -18.40 -39.27
C LYS A 525 42.87 -19.39 -39.87
N GLU A 526 43.68 -20.07 -39.06
CA GLU A 526 44.59 -21.12 -39.54
C GLU A 526 43.82 -22.28 -40.19
N LYS A 527 42.74 -22.76 -39.57
CA LYS A 527 41.87 -23.80 -40.14
C LYS A 527 41.21 -23.38 -41.46
N LEU A 528 40.71 -22.15 -41.57
CA LEU A 528 40.13 -21.61 -42.81
C LEU A 528 41.19 -21.46 -43.91
N GLU A 529 42.38 -20.97 -43.56
CA GLU A 529 43.49 -20.90 -44.51
C GLU A 529 43.99 -22.28 -44.96
N ALA A 530 43.98 -23.29 -44.08
CA ALA A 530 44.34 -24.67 -44.43
C ALA A 530 43.31 -25.29 -45.39
N ALA A 531 42.02 -25.22 -45.04
CA ALA A 531 40.93 -25.71 -45.88
C ALA A 531 40.91 -25.04 -47.26
N TRP A 532 41.19 -23.73 -47.33
CA TRP A 532 41.36 -23.02 -48.59
C TRP A 532 42.57 -23.53 -49.39
N LYS A 533 43.76 -23.65 -48.78
CA LYS A 533 44.97 -24.15 -49.45
C LYS A 533 44.79 -25.56 -50.02
N GLU A 534 44.07 -26.43 -49.31
CA GLU A 534 43.75 -27.78 -49.79
C GLU A 534 42.75 -27.79 -50.96
N LEU A 535 41.75 -26.91 -50.96
CA LEU A 535 40.78 -26.77 -52.04
C LEU A 535 41.40 -26.12 -53.29
N ASP A 536 42.15 -25.03 -53.11
CA ASP A 536 42.88 -24.33 -54.17
C ASP A 536 43.85 -25.27 -54.89
N LEU A 537 44.64 -26.06 -54.16
CA LEU A 537 45.52 -27.08 -54.75
C LEU A 537 44.74 -28.15 -55.54
N ALA A 538 43.58 -28.58 -55.06
CA ALA A 538 42.73 -29.55 -55.77
C ALA A 538 42.09 -28.94 -57.03
N ILE A 539 41.69 -27.66 -56.98
CA ILE A 539 41.21 -26.88 -58.13
C ILE A 539 42.33 -26.79 -59.18
N GLN A 540 43.51 -26.33 -58.79
CA GLN A 540 44.68 -26.18 -59.67
C GLN A 540 45.11 -27.51 -60.32
N ASN A 541 45.16 -28.61 -59.56
CA ASN A 541 45.54 -29.92 -60.09
C ASN A 541 44.57 -30.43 -61.17
N ASN A 542 43.27 -30.25 -60.98
CA ASN A 542 42.28 -30.62 -61.99
C ASN A 542 42.20 -29.59 -63.14
N GLU A 543 42.45 -28.30 -62.90
CA GLU A 543 42.59 -27.29 -63.95
C GLU A 543 43.77 -27.59 -64.90
N GLN A 544 44.89 -28.11 -64.37
CA GLN A 544 45.99 -28.61 -65.19
C GLN A 544 45.56 -29.82 -66.03
N ARG A 545 44.82 -30.77 -65.45
CA ARG A 545 44.28 -31.92 -66.18
C ARG A 545 43.32 -31.49 -67.29
N LEU A 546 42.36 -30.61 -67.01
CA LEU A 546 41.43 -30.05 -68.00
C LEU A 546 42.19 -29.38 -69.16
N LYS A 547 43.22 -28.57 -68.87
CA LYS A 547 44.07 -27.98 -69.92
C LYS A 547 44.78 -29.01 -70.80
N VAL A 548 45.26 -30.13 -70.24
CA VAL A 548 45.87 -31.20 -71.02
C VAL A 548 44.83 -31.96 -71.85
N VAL A 549 43.61 -32.16 -71.34
CA VAL A 549 42.48 -32.73 -72.10
C VAL A 549 42.05 -31.81 -73.24
N GLU A 550 41.87 -30.51 -72.98
CA GLU A 550 41.56 -29.49 -73.99
C GLU A 550 42.65 -29.44 -75.07
N SER A 551 43.93 -29.50 -74.68
CA SER A 551 45.06 -29.56 -75.62
C SER A 551 45.07 -30.85 -76.44
N PHE A 552 44.82 -32.01 -75.83
CA PHE A 552 44.71 -33.29 -76.53
C PHE A 552 43.57 -33.27 -77.55
N MET A 553 42.38 -32.79 -77.15
CA MET A 553 41.20 -32.68 -78.00
C MET A 553 41.38 -31.67 -79.13
N ALA A 554 42.00 -30.51 -78.87
CA ALA A 554 42.32 -29.52 -79.91
C ALA A 554 43.34 -30.06 -80.92
N THR A 555 44.37 -30.76 -80.45
CA THR A 555 45.38 -31.41 -81.31
C THR A 555 44.75 -32.53 -82.13
N HIS A 556 43.90 -33.36 -81.52
CA HIS A 556 43.13 -34.41 -82.20
C HIS A 556 42.26 -33.84 -83.32
N ARG A 557 41.47 -32.80 -83.03
CA ARG A 557 40.63 -32.13 -84.05
C ARG A 557 41.49 -31.54 -85.17
N GLN A 558 42.56 -30.83 -84.83
CA GLN A 558 43.47 -30.26 -85.83
C GLN A 558 44.14 -31.35 -86.69
N MET A 559 44.43 -32.53 -86.15
CA MET A 559 44.92 -33.66 -86.94
C MET A 559 43.83 -34.22 -87.85
N MET A 560 42.61 -34.42 -87.36
CA MET A 560 41.49 -34.90 -88.19
C MET A 560 41.12 -33.93 -89.31
N ASP A 561 41.06 -32.63 -89.03
CA ASP A 561 40.82 -31.58 -90.02
C ASP A 561 41.91 -31.60 -91.11
N ARG A 562 43.18 -31.77 -90.71
CA ARG A 562 44.31 -31.80 -91.64
C ARG A 562 44.43 -33.10 -92.42
N VAL A 563 44.13 -34.25 -91.83
CA VAL A 563 44.04 -35.53 -92.56
C VAL A 563 42.90 -35.43 -93.57
N SER A 564 41.74 -34.93 -93.17
CA SER A 564 40.57 -34.75 -94.04
C SER A 564 40.84 -33.76 -95.17
N GLU A 565 41.52 -32.64 -94.89
CA GLU A 565 41.89 -31.65 -95.91
C GLU A 565 42.96 -32.18 -96.88
N ILE A 566 43.98 -32.91 -96.39
CA ILE A 566 44.95 -33.57 -97.27
C ILE A 566 44.25 -34.65 -98.09
N GLU A 567 43.37 -35.47 -97.51
CA GLU A 567 42.60 -36.50 -98.22
C GLU A 567 41.70 -35.88 -99.30
N ARG A 568 40.97 -34.79 -98.99
CA ARG A 568 40.16 -34.02 -99.94
C ARG A 568 41.02 -33.46 -101.07
N SER A 569 42.18 -32.91 -100.75
CA SER A 569 43.15 -32.34 -101.70
C SER A 569 43.83 -33.42 -102.57
N LEU A 570 44.05 -34.62 -102.04
CA LEU A 570 44.51 -35.81 -102.78
C LEU A 570 43.42 -36.28 -103.75
N ARG A 571 42.19 -36.51 -103.27
CA ARG A 571 41.05 -36.97 -104.08
C ARG A 571 40.76 -36.03 -105.24
N GLU A 572 40.77 -34.71 -105.02
CA GLU A 572 40.55 -33.74 -106.08
C GLU A 572 41.74 -33.67 -107.07
N ARG A 573 42.99 -33.84 -106.60
CA ARG A 573 44.16 -33.91 -107.51
C ARG A 573 44.18 -35.18 -108.36
N LEU A 574 43.78 -36.34 -107.81
CA LEU A 574 43.53 -37.54 -108.62
C LEU A 574 42.46 -37.26 -109.68
N ARG A 575 41.33 -36.65 -109.29
CA ARG A 575 40.18 -36.34 -110.17
C ARG A 575 40.54 -35.38 -111.31
N VAL A 576 41.48 -34.45 -111.10
CA VAL A 576 41.84 -33.40 -112.07
C VAL A 576 43.10 -33.72 -112.87
N SER A 577 44.09 -34.41 -112.29
CA SER A 577 45.43 -34.56 -112.89
C SER A 577 45.87 -35.99 -113.15
N GLY A 578 45.27 -37.00 -112.50
CA GLY A 578 45.61 -38.42 -112.67
C GLY A 578 47.08 -38.82 -112.42
N LYS A 579 47.86 -37.96 -111.75
CA LYS A 579 49.23 -38.18 -111.27
C LYS A 579 49.53 -37.30 -110.06
N LEU A 580 50.30 -37.81 -109.09
CA LEU A 580 50.61 -37.10 -107.85
C LEU A 580 52.04 -36.51 -107.78
N ASN A 581 52.15 -35.22 -107.45
CA ASN A 581 53.44 -34.55 -107.25
C ASN A 581 54.06 -34.89 -105.89
N SER A 582 55.08 -35.76 -105.86
CA SER A 582 55.67 -36.32 -104.63
C SER A 582 56.33 -35.32 -103.69
N ILE A 583 56.94 -34.24 -104.21
CA ILE A 583 57.75 -33.30 -103.40
C ILE A 583 56.90 -32.56 -102.36
N THR A 584 55.77 -31.98 -102.75
CA THR A 584 54.86 -31.26 -101.84
C THR A 584 54.24 -32.21 -100.81
N MET A 585 53.94 -33.45 -101.21
CA MET A 585 53.38 -34.46 -100.31
C MET A 585 54.42 -34.97 -99.29
N SER A 586 55.72 -34.90 -99.60
CA SER A 586 56.79 -35.22 -98.65
C SER A 586 56.80 -34.28 -97.44
N THR A 587 56.67 -32.97 -97.66
CA THR A 587 56.67 -31.98 -96.58
C THR A 587 55.44 -32.09 -95.69
N ASP A 588 54.25 -32.24 -96.29
CA ASP A 588 53.00 -32.29 -95.53
C ASP A 588 52.82 -33.61 -94.77
N ARG A 589 53.20 -34.76 -95.37
CA ARG A 589 53.25 -36.06 -94.67
C ARG A 589 54.27 -36.05 -93.53
N LYS A 590 55.45 -35.44 -93.71
CA LYS A 590 56.44 -35.34 -92.63
C LYS A 590 55.94 -34.46 -91.49
N ARG A 591 55.30 -33.33 -91.80
CA ARG A 591 54.70 -32.46 -90.78
C ARG A 591 53.62 -33.22 -90.01
N LEU A 592 52.62 -33.76 -90.70
CA LEU A 592 51.54 -34.56 -90.11
C LEU A 592 52.05 -35.70 -89.23
N ARG A 593 53.11 -36.41 -89.65
CA ARG A 593 53.73 -37.48 -88.83
C ARG A 593 54.30 -36.95 -87.52
N ASN A 594 55.02 -35.82 -87.54
CA ASN A 594 55.54 -35.18 -86.33
C ASN A 594 54.38 -34.76 -85.41
N ASP A 595 53.31 -34.19 -85.97
CA ASP A 595 52.18 -33.68 -85.20
C ASP A 595 51.31 -34.84 -84.61
N ILE A 596 51.28 -36.00 -85.27
CA ILE A 596 50.67 -37.24 -84.75
C ILE A 596 51.55 -37.88 -83.67
N GLU A 597 52.88 -37.78 -83.79
CA GLU A 597 53.81 -38.16 -82.72
C GLU A 597 53.64 -37.25 -81.48
N GLU A 598 53.43 -35.94 -81.69
CA GLU A 598 53.06 -34.98 -80.65
C GLU A 598 51.70 -35.33 -80.00
N LEU A 599 50.65 -35.60 -80.77
CA LEU A 599 49.36 -36.09 -80.26
C LEU A 599 49.52 -37.36 -79.43
N SER A 600 50.34 -38.31 -79.89
CA SER A 600 50.63 -39.55 -79.15
C SER A 600 51.39 -39.28 -77.85
N ASN A 601 52.27 -38.28 -77.80
CA ASN A 601 53.03 -37.93 -76.61
C ASN A 601 52.17 -37.14 -75.60
N ILE A 602 51.31 -36.23 -76.06
CA ILE A 602 50.28 -35.57 -75.23
C ILE A 602 49.31 -36.62 -74.67
N GLY A 603 48.87 -37.57 -75.49
CA GLY A 603 47.99 -38.68 -75.06
C GLY A 603 48.63 -39.56 -73.98
N LYS A 604 49.89 -39.97 -74.15
CA LYS A 604 50.65 -40.72 -73.12
C LYS A 604 50.78 -39.92 -71.81
N MET A 605 51.06 -38.62 -71.90
CA MET A 605 51.14 -37.73 -70.74
C MET A 605 49.79 -37.63 -70.02
N LEU A 606 48.69 -37.48 -70.77
CA LEU A 606 47.33 -37.43 -70.23
C LEU A 606 46.93 -38.77 -69.59
N SER A 607 47.20 -39.90 -70.24
CA SER A 607 46.96 -41.23 -69.65
C SER A 607 47.77 -41.45 -68.36
N ALA A 608 49.01 -40.94 -68.29
CA ALA A 608 49.81 -41.00 -67.08
C ALA A 608 49.24 -40.11 -65.95
N GLN A 609 48.79 -38.88 -66.28
CA GLN A 609 48.12 -37.99 -65.32
C GLN A 609 46.80 -38.57 -64.80
N ILE A 610 45.99 -39.19 -65.68
CA ILE A 610 44.75 -39.86 -65.29
C ILE A 610 45.07 -41.10 -64.42
N ASN A 611 46.06 -41.92 -64.77
CA ASN A 611 46.42 -43.09 -63.98
C ASN A 611 47.00 -42.74 -62.59
N ALA A 612 47.73 -41.62 -62.49
CA ALA A 612 48.25 -41.09 -61.23
C ALA A 612 47.17 -40.42 -60.36
N ASP A 613 46.01 -40.06 -60.92
CA ASP A 613 44.92 -39.47 -60.16
C ASP A 613 44.17 -40.53 -59.35
N HIS A 614 44.35 -40.54 -58.03
CA HIS A 614 43.61 -41.45 -57.14
C HIS A 614 42.22 -40.92 -56.71
N THR A 615 41.76 -39.76 -57.21
CA THR A 615 40.45 -39.17 -56.84
C THR A 615 39.28 -39.66 -57.72
N THR A 616 39.54 -39.99 -58.99
CA THR A 616 38.63 -40.72 -59.88
C THR A 616 38.40 -42.17 -59.44
N THR A 617 37.35 -42.86 -59.94
CA THR A 617 37.24 -44.31 -59.73
C THR A 617 38.23 -45.08 -60.64
N PRO A 618 38.63 -46.32 -60.29
CA PRO A 618 39.46 -47.14 -61.17
C PRO A 618 38.80 -47.46 -62.52
N GLN A 619 37.46 -47.48 -62.57
CA GLN A 619 36.70 -47.75 -63.79
C GLN A 619 36.71 -46.52 -64.71
N ASP A 620 36.45 -45.33 -64.16
CA ASP A 620 36.49 -44.07 -64.91
C ASP A 620 37.87 -43.80 -65.51
N ARG A 621 38.95 -44.01 -64.73
CA ARG A 621 40.32 -43.94 -65.23
C ARG A 621 40.54 -44.85 -66.44
N GLN A 622 40.06 -46.10 -66.36
CA GLN A 622 40.28 -47.08 -67.41
C GLN A 622 39.45 -46.79 -68.66
N THR A 623 38.23 -46.25 -68.51
CA THR A 623 37.38 -45.75 -69.60
C THR A 623 38.04 -44.56 -70.30
N ALA A 624 38.43 -43.53 -69.55
CA ALA A 624 39.10 -42.35 -70.07
C ALA A 624 40.43 -42.69 -70.79
N ILE A 625 41.28 -43.54 -70.19
CA ILE A 625 42.52 -44.02 -70.82
C ILE A 625 42.23 -44.80 -72.12
N LYS A 626 41.15 -45.59 -72.17
CA LYS A 626 40.74 -46.27 -73.40
C LYS A 626 40.33 -45.26 -74.48
N GLN A 627 39.53 -44.25 -74.15
CA GLN A 627 39.10 -43.22 -75.09
C GLN A 627 40.27 -42.41 -75.68
N ILE A 628 41.35 -42.19 -74.92
CA ILE A 628 42.59 -41.59 -75.43
C ILE A 628 43.20 -42.50 -76.53
N SER A 629 43.30 -43.81 -76.28
CA SER A 629 43.80 -44.75 -77.28
C SER A 629 42.89 -44.80 -78.50
N ASP A 630 41.58 -44.98 -78.30
CA ASP A 630 40.59 -45.07 -79.37
C ASP A 630 40.66 -43.84 -80.31
N LYS A 631 40.86 -42.62 -79.77
CA LYS A 631 41.04 -41.38 -80.54
C LYS A 631 42.39 -41.26 -81.24
N ILE A 632 43.49 -41.71 -80.62
CA ILE A 632 44.80 -41.79 -81.31
C ILE A 632 44.72 -42.80 -82.46
N ASP A 633 44.09 -43.95 -82.24
CA ASP A 633 43.88 -44.98 -83.26
C ASP A 633 42.91 -44.53 -84.36
N GLU A 634 41.96 -43.65 -84.07
CA GLU A 634 41.11 -42.99 -85.06
C GLU A 634 41.95 -42.13 -86.03
N VAL A 635 42.79 -41.24 -85.50
CA VAL A 635 43.72 -40.39 -86.30
C VAL A 635 44.72 -41.23 -87.07
N MET A 636 45.32 -42.24 -86.44
CA MET A 636 46.25 -43.18 -87.10
C MET A 636 45.55 -43.96 -88.22
N THR A 637 44.28 -44.32 -88.06
CA THR A 637 43.50 -45.01 -89.09
C THR A 637 43.12 -44.06 -90.24
N ALA A 638 42.76 -42.82 -89.94
CA ALA A 638 42.54 -41.79 -90.95
C ALA A 638 43.83 -41.50 -91.75
N GLN A 639 44.99 -41.39 -91.09
CA GLN A 639 46.29 -41.27 -91.76
C GLN A 639 46.55 -42.46 -92.69
N ARG A 640 46.33 -43.71 -92.24
CA ARG A 640 46.51 -44.91 -93.08
C ARG A 640 45.60 -44.90 -94.31
N ARG A 641 44.33 -44.48 -94.19
CA ARG A 641 43.40 -44.32 -95.33
C ARG A 641 43.92 -43.29 -96.33
N MET A 642 44.34 -42.13 -95.84
CA MET A 642 44.92 -41.05 -96.64
C MET A 642 46.23 -41.48 -97.34
N GLU A 643 47.10 -42.26 -96.68
CA GLU A 643 48.33 -42.79 -97.30
C GLU A 643 48.05 -43.93 -98.29
N SER A 644 46.96 -44.70 -98.15
CA SER A 644 46.53 -45.71 -99.12
C SER A 644 46.24 -45.11 -100.49
N LEU A 645 45.60 -43.94 -100.54
CA LEU A 645 45.31 -43.19 -101.77
C LEU A 645 46.57 -42.68 -102.51
N ILE A 646 47.76 -42.83 -101.92
CA ILE A 646 49.04 -42.48 -102.53
C ILE A 646 49.75 -43.74 -103.05
N GLY A 647 49.55 -44.90 -102.40
CA GLY A 647 50.19 -46.16 -102.80
C GLY A 647 49.69 -46.74 -104.13
N GLU A 648 48.46 -46.40 -104.53
CA GLU A 648 47.83 -46.91 -105.76
C GLU A 648 48.50 -46.44 -107.07
N GLU A 649 49.38 -45.41 -107.05
CA GLU A 649 50.14 -44.97 -108.24
C GLU A 649 51.51 -45.66 -108.42
N GLU A 650 52.11 -46.28 -107.39
CA GLU A 650 53.50 -46.78 -107.49
C GLU A 650 53.67 -48.09 -108.28
N GLU A 651 52.60 -48.85 -108.58
CA GLU A 651 52.67 -50.02 -109.48
C GLU A 651 52.67 -49.65 -110.97
N ALA A 652 52.38 -48.39 -111.34
CA ALA A 652 52.03 -47.98 -112.71
C ALA A 652 53.15 -47.24 -113.49
N GLY A 653 54.42 -47.63 -113.35
CA GLY A 653 55.51 -47.02 -114.13
C GLY A 653 56.91 -47.59 -113.92
N SER A 654 57.24 -48.70 -114.58
CA SER A 654 58.51 -49.43 -114.38
C SER A 654 59.60 -49.14 -115.43
N SER A 655 60.86 -49.14 -114.97
CA SER A 655 62.13 -49.09 -115.75
C SER A 655 62.43 -47.77 -116.50
N SER A 656 63.69 -47.38 -116.76
CA SER A 656 65.00 -48.00 -116.50
C SER A 656 66.09 -46.95 -116.16
N SER A 657 67.33 -47.40 -115.93
CA SER A 657 68.52 -46.59 -115.63
C SER A 657 68.85 -45.54 -116.72
N GLY A 658 69.48 -44.39 -116.44
CA GLY A 658 70.08 -43.90 -115.18
C GLY A 658 71.54 -43.47 -115.36
N LYS A 659 71.99 -42.40 -114.66
CA LYS A 659 73.41 -42.03 -114.47
C LYS A 659 73.60 -40.93 -113.40
N GLU A 660 74.82 -40.82 -112.92
CA GLU A 660 75.32 -39.84 -111.94
C GLU A 660 75.49 -38.43 -112.62
N GLU A 661 75.81 -37.30 -111.97
CA GLU A 661 76.67 -37.07 -110.79
C GLU A 661 76.43 -35.70 -110.09
N LYS A 662 77.25 -35.42 -109.06
CA LYS A 662 77.48 -34.23 -108.19
C LYS A 662 77.28 -32.83 -108.84
N THR A 663 77.14 -31.68 -108.13
CA THR A 663 77.70 -31.24 -106.82
C THR A 663 76.92 -30.03 -106.19
N THR A 664 77.46 -29.41 -105.13
CA THR A 664 76.88 -28.37 -104.23
C THR A 664 77.66 -27.01 -104.33
N PRO A 665 77.59 -26.00 -103.41
CA PRO A 665 76.47 -25.20 -102.83
C PRO A 665 76.71 -23.65 -102.73
N ARG A 666 75.74 -22.89 -102.17
CA ARG A 666 75.82 -21.68 -101.25
C ARG A 666 75.23 -20.29 -101.66
N LYS A 667 74.27 -19.85 -100.83
CA LYS A 667 74.08 -18.54 -100.12
C LYS A 667 74.19 -17.16 -100.82
N SER A 668 73.17 -16.31 -100.60
CA SER A 668 73.29 -14.90 -100.11
C SER A 668 71.93 -14.31 -99.61
N ARG A 669 71.90 -13.03 -99.19
CA ARG A 669 70.86 -12.23 -98.44
C ARG A 669 71.12 -10.72 -98.75
N PRO A 670 70.38 -9.67 -98.30
CA PRO A 670 68.99 -9.46 -97.81
C PRO A 670 68.29 -8.21 -98.51
N LEU A 671 67.39 -7.48 -97.80
CA LEU A 671 66.82 -6.10 -98.06
C LEU A 671 65.51 -6.01 -98.92
N SER A 672 64.58 -5.03 -98.77
CA SER A 672 64.27 -4.06 -97.68
C SER A 672 62.99 -3.17 -97.91
N LYS A 673 62.20 -2.91 -96.83
CA LYS A 673 61.35 -1.72 -96.51
C LYS A 673 59.92 -1.47 -97.10
N VAL A 674 59.21 -0.61 -96.35
CA VAL A 674 57.77 -0.16 -96.35
C VAL A 674 57.62 1.25 -96.99
N PRO A 675 56.40 1.81 -97.22
CA PRO A 675 55.52 2.53 -96.22
C PRO A 675 54.09 1.92 -96.11
N GLU A 676 53.28 2.07 -95.04
CA GLU A 676 52.64 3.26 -94.39
C GLU A 676 51.57 3.92 -95.31
N GLU A 677 50.42 4.47 -94.86
CA GLU A 677 49.87 4.95 -93.55
C GLU A 677 48.36 4.50 -93.44
N GLU A 678 47.48 4.69 -92.43
CA GLU A 678 47.47 5.14 -91.01
C GLU A 678 46.10 4.76 -90.33
N GLY A 679 45.98 4.83 -88.99
CA GLY A 679 44.72 5.01 -88.22
C GLY A 679 44.03 3.74 -87.65
N GLY A 680 43.55 3.69 -86.39
CA GLY A 680 43.64 4.68 -85.30
C GLY A 680 42.97 4.21 -83.97
N ASP A 681 43.11 5.05 -82.93
CA ASP A 681 42.43 5.09 -81.62
C ASP A 681 42.76 4.10 -80.45
N LEU A 682 43.22 4.75 -79.37
CA LEU A 682 42.87 4.62 -77.93
C LEU A 682 43.33 3.42 -77.05
N SER A 683 43.97 3.80 -75.94
CA SER A 683 44.33 2.93 -74.80
C SER A 683 43.27 2.97 -73.69
N PRO A 684 43.09 1.89 -72.90
CA PRO A 684 42.28 1.93 -71.68
C PRO A 684 43.03 2.64 -70.53
N VAL A 685 42.29 3.41 -69.74
CA VAL A 685 42.79 4.27 -68.65
C VAL A 685 42.58 3.62 -67.28
N PHE A 686 43.49 3.87 -66.33
CA PHE A 686 43.28 3.58 -64.90
C PHE A 686 42.35 4.61 -64.22
N PRO A 687 41.28 4.19 -63.53
CA PRO A 687 40.67 4.98 -62.47
C PRO A 687 41.28 4.63 -61.10
N ARG A 688 41.46 5.63 -60.24
CA ARG A 688 41.87 5.49 -58.83
C ARG A 688 41.07 6.51 -58.02
N ALA A 689 40.88 6.22 -56.72
CA ALA A 689 40.06 6.95 -55.73
C ALA A 689 38.55 6.62 -55.77
N VAL A 690 37.74 6.82 -54.72
CA VAL A 690 37.82 6.55 -53.25
C VAL A 690 36.70 7.35 -52.54
N ARG A 691 35.95 6.71 -51.64
CA ARG A 691 34.99 7.26 -50.65
C ARG A 691 33.81 8.13 -51.14
N LEU A 692 32.60 7.66 -50.80
CA LEU A 692 31.62 8.25 -49.85
C LEU A 692 30.71 7.07 -49.44
N LEU A 693 30.76 6.60 -48.19
CA LEU A 693 29.97 7.00 -47.01
C LEU A 693 28.45 6.69 -47.09
N GLU A 694 28.02 5.86 -46.14
CA GLU A 694 26.77 5.95 -45.36
C GLU A 694 25.40 5.95 -46.06
N THR A 695 24.82 4.75 -46.21
CA THR A 695 23.43 4.48 -45.80
C THR A 695 23.34 3.09 -45.15
N ASN A 696 22.57 2.95 -44.06
CA ASN A 696 22.23 1.65 -43.48
C ASN A 696 21.23 0.92 -44.37
N GLU A 697 21.52 -0.31 -44.79
CA GLU A 697 20.51 -1.35 -44.98
C GLU A 697 21.18 -2.75 -45.01
N GLY A 698 20.68 -3.66 -44.17
CA GLY A 698 21.28 -4.98 -43.98
C GLY A 698 20.65 -6.03 -44.89
N ILE A 699 21.44 -6.63 -45.78
CA ILE A 699 21.00 -7.75 -46.62
C ILE A 699 21.07 -9.04 -45.78
N ALA A 700 19.98 -9.35 -45.07
CA ALA A 700 19.79 -10.65 -44.42
C ALA A 700 19.35 -11.71 -45.46
N PRO A 701 19.97 -12.90 -45.51
CA PRO A 701 19.51 -13.99 -46.37
C PRO A 701 18.20 -14.57 -45.82
N ALA A 702 17.23 -14.82 -46.72
CA ALA A 702 15.87 -15.17 -46.32
C ALA A 702 15.71 -16.62 -45.82
N ILE A 703 15.29 -16.79 -44.56
CA ILE A 703 14.75 -18.04 -44.04
C ILE A 703 13.21 -17.97 -44.09
N ARG A 704 12.57 -18.94 -44.74
CA ARG A 704 11.10 -19.08 -44.71
C ARG A 704 10.65 -19.60 -43.34
N LEU A 705 10.10 -18.73 -42.51
CA LEU A 705 9.25 -19.15 -41.40
C LEU A 705 7.84 -19.48 -41.91
N SER A 706 7.31 -20.64 -41.53
CA SER A 706 5.90 -20.98 -41.71
C SER A 706 5.04 -20.12 -40.78
N LYS A 707 3.91 -19.61 -41.31
CA LYS A 707 2.95 -18.81 -40.53
C LYS A 707 2.44 -19.57 -39.31
N ASN A 708 2.22 -18.87 -38.20
CA ASN A 708 0.99 -18.99 -37.43
C ASN A 708 0.68 -17.69 -36.66
N GLU A 709 -0.61 -17.57 -36.27
CA GLU A 709 -1.16 -16.66 -35.25
C GLU A 709 -0.81 -15.17 -35.30
N SER A 710 -1.71 -14.42 -35.95
CA SER A 710 -1.99 -13.02 -35.65
C SER A 710 -2.86 -12.90 -34.39
N TYR A 711 -2.50 -12.01 -33.47
CA TYR A 711 -3.41 -11.49 -32.45
C TYR A 711 -3.53 -9.96 -32.54
N LEU A 712 -4.78 -9.51 -32.53
CA LEU A 712 -5.26 -8.21 -32.05
C LEU A 712 -6.13 -8.50 -30.81
#